data_AF-A0A9P5ZWN0-F1
#
_entry.id   AF-A0A9P5ZWN0-F1
#
_cell.length_a   1.000
_cell.length_b   1.000
_cell.length_c   1.000
_cell.angle_alpha   90.00
_cell.angle_beta   90.00
_cell.angle_gamma   90.00
#
_symmetry.space_group_name_H-M   'P 1'
#
loop_
_entity.id
_entity.type
_entity.pdbx_description
1 polymer ?
#
loop_
_entity_poly.entity_id
_entity_poly.type
_entity_poly.pdbx_seq_one_letter_code
_entity_poly.pdbx_strand_id
1 'polypeptide(L)'
;MKLPLLASLFLAAQAAIITHPHATVLHEKRDLLPSGWAHARRHDPSAIIPLKFALTQSNMHRLEEFLNEVSHPKSPQYGNHWTAGKIADTFAPSEETISTVHNWLVGSGIPAERIKISPTKGWINVDASVAEANDLLRTEYNVYVHESGKSHVGCNEYHLPAHVAQHVELVLPSVHFDARVEKRGPSTTPVTISNLGQPGFGITPKTTGKVPTEVLKFHNAKQDAAAAADYCWLILTPDCLRTLYGLNYTTQAADKNSFGVVEYTPQAYLQSDIDMFHFNYSREIMGKTPNIISIDGGESTLITHRSVLQTQVQNFAYNGESDLDLEYAMNLVGVQQNITLYQVGDLVQGASFNNFLDAIDGSYCTFDGGDDIYQDPHYPNTQTGGWKGAAECGTVKPTNVISTSYGYNEADLNPTYTARQCAEYAKLGLMGITMLFSSGDSGVGGNNGVCMSEFGFPDAYGPVFNPGFPASCPFVTVVGATQINKNAPVTAPEAAINQVIFSGGGFSNHFAMPDYQKDHVNNYLENFPPSHPDDIWNSTGVARAFPDIAANGANFVAAVNGQFILVYGTSASTPVIGALITLINDARLAAGKKTVGFINPTVSPHFHRTFYDSVVRMRAFARASMWDTGPNEPEESEIYSPDFSDAFNDIVAGNNSGCGSSGFNATSGWDPVTGLGTPRFEKLLEKWLSLP
;
A
#
# COMPACT_ATOMS: atom_id res chain seq x y z
N MET A 1 -52.50 -15.30 -85.56
CA MET A 1 -51.85 -16.31 -84.69
C MET A 1 -51.10 -15.55 -83.61
N LYS A 2 -51.49 -15.75 -82.35
CA LYS A 2 -50.95 -15.09 -81.14
C LYS A 2 -49.75 -15.89 -80.62
N LEU A 3 -48.70 -15.24 -80.09
CA LEU A 3 -48.02 -15.45 -78.79
C LEU A 3 -46.61 -14.79 -78.77
N PRO A 4 -46.00 -14.47 -77.61
CA PRO A 4 -45.77 -13.08 -77.21
C PRO A 4 -44.32 -12.73 -76.80
N LEU A 5 -44.10 -11.43 -76.53
CA LEU A 5 -42.91 -10.85 -75.88
C LEU A 5 -42.64 -11.45 -74.49
N LEU A 6 -41.37 -11.79 -74.22
CA LEU A 6 -40.83 -12.05 -72.89
C LEU A 6 -39.82 -10.94 -72.56
N ALA A 7 -40.20 -10.03 -71.67
CA ALA A 7 -39.31 -9.03 -71.08
C ALA A 7 -38.58 -9.67 -69.89
N SER A 8 -37.25 -9.69 -69.93
CA SER A 8 -36.37 -10.19 -68.87
C SER A 8 -36.12 -9.06 -67.86
N LEU A 9 -36.62 -9.22 -66.63
CA LEU A 9 -36.20 -8.40 -65.49
C LEU A 9 -34.81 -8.85 -65.03
N PHE A 10 -33.83 -7.95 -65.08
CA PHE A 10 -32.59 -8.07 -64.32
C PHE A 10 -32.85 -7.63 -62.88
N LEU A 11 -32.86 -8.57 -61.92
CA LEU A 11 -32.73 -8.25 -60.50
C LEU A 11 -31.25 -7.96 -60.20
N ALA A 12 -30.94 -6.72 -59.82
CA ALA A 12 -29.68 -6.39 -59.17
C ALA A 12 -29.72 -6.93 -57.74
N ALA A 13 -28.99 -8.02 -57.48
CA ALA A 13 -28.75 -8.48 -56.12
C ALA A 13 -27.79 -7.49 -55.43
N GLN A 14 -28.31 -6.66 -54.54
CA GLN A 14 -27.48 -5.99 -53.54
C GLN A 14 -26.95 -7.06 -52.58
N ALA A 15 -25.66 -7.37 -52.67
CA ALA A 15 -24.97 -8.08 -51.62
C ALA A 15 -24.92 -7.14 -50.40
N ALA A 16 -25.86 -7.33 -49.47
CA ALA A 16 -25.72 -6.77 -48.13
C ALA A 16 -24.43 -7.36 -47.54
N ILE A 17 -23.46 -6.49 -47.22
CA ILE A 17 -22.33 -6.86 -46.37
C ILE A 17 -22.95 -7.16 -45.01
N ILE A 18 -23.15 -8.45 -44.71
CA ILE A 18 -23.48 -8.89 -43.37
C ILE A 18 -22.22 -8.67 -42.54
N THR A 19 -22.13 -7.52 -41.87
CA THR A 19 -21.15 -7.35 -40.80
C THR A 19 -21.51 -8.37 -39.73
N HIS A 20 -20.64 -9.35 -39.52
CA HIS A 20 -20.80 -10.26 -38.39
C HIS A 20 -20.85 -9.40 -37.12
N PRO A 21 -21.88 -9.53 -36.26
CA PRO A 21 -21.85 -8.86 -34.97
C PRO A 21 -20.59 -9.33 -34.26
N HIS A 22 -19.68 -8.40 -33.96
CA HIS A 22 -18.49 -8.71 -33.19
C HIS A 22 -18.92 -9.45 -31.93
N ALA A 23 -18.31 -10.60 -31.66
CA ALA A 23 -18.59 -11.35 -30.45
C ALA A 23 -18.41 -10.41 -29.24
N THR A 24 -19.45 -10.29 -28.42
CA THR A 24 -19.41 -9.51 -27.17
C THR A 24 -19.00 -10.43 -26.03
N VAL A 25 -18.18 -9.93 -25.12
CA VAL A 25 -17.74 -10.65 -23.93
C VAL A 25 -18.28 -9.94 -22.69
N LEU A 26 -18.64 -10.72 -21.67
CA LEU A 26 -18.98 -10.17 -20.36
C LEU A 26 -17.72 -9.49 -19.82
N HIS A 27 -17.78 -8.18 -19.59
CA HIS A 27 -16.64 -7.42 -19.10
C HIS A 27 -16.64 -7.41 -17.57
N GLU A 28 -17.74 -6.96 -16.96
CA GLU A 28 -17.92 -7.03 -15.51
C GLU A 28 -19.35 -7.37 -15.14
N LYS A 29 -19.50 -7.97 -13.95
CA LYS A 29 -20.77 -8.34 -13.33
C LYS A 29 -20.67 -8.15 -11.82
N ARG A 30 -21.77 -7.70 -11.23
CA ARG A 30 -21.99 -7.69 -9.79
C ARG A 30 -23.05 -8.72 -9.41
N ASP A 31 -22.68 -9.62 -8.51
CA ASP A 31 -23.58 -10.70 -8.07
C ASP A 31 -24.57 -10.27 -6.97
N LEU A 32 -24.20 -9.30 -6.13
CA LEU A 32 -25.02 -8.82 -5.01
C LEU A 32 -25.11 -7.29 -5.00
N LEU A 33 -26.28 -6.76 -4.65
CA LEU A 33 -26.39 -5.33 -4.36
C LEU A 33 -25.68 -5.01 -3.05
N PRO A 34 -24.97 -3.87 -2.98
CA PRO A 34 -24.41 -3.40 -1.72
C PRO A 34 -25.51 -3.21 -0.67
N SER A 35 -25.15 -3.43 0.60
CA SER A 35 -26.10 -3.32 1.71
C SER A 35 -26.83 -1.96 1.72
N GLY A 36 -28.13 -1.98 1.98
CA GLY A 36 -28.98 -0.77 2.04
C GLY A 36 -29.44 -0.23 0.68
N TRP A 37 -28.98 -0.79 -0.44
CA TRP A 37 -29.44 -0.42 -1.78
C TRP A 37 -30.48 -1.39 -2.33
N ALA A 38 -31.54 -0.84 -2.90
CA ALA A 38 -32.58 -1.60 -3.59
C ALA A 38 -32.75 -1.10 -5.02
N HIS A 39 -33.08 -2.02 -5.94
CA HIS A 39 -33.54 -1.65 -7.27
C HIS A 39 -34.84 -0.84 -7.14
N ALA A 40 -34.87 0.35 -7.75
CA ALA A 40 -36.05 1.20 -7.73
C ALA A 40 -36.85 1.09 -9.02
N ARG A 41 -36.19 1.29 -10.17
CA ARG A 41 -36.81 1.26 -11.51
C ARG A 41 -35.75 1.18 -12.61
N ARG A 42 -36.18 0.87 -13.83
CA ARG A 42 -35.39 1.14 -15.04
C ARG A 42 -35.16 2.64 -15.21
N HIS A 43 -33.98 3.02 -15.71
CA HIS A 43 -33.71 4.43 -15.98
C HIS A 43 -34.45 4.90 -17.25
N ASP A 44 -34.88 6.16 -17.28
CA ASP A 44 -35.44 6.80 -18.46
C ASP A 44 -34.45 6.70 -19.65
N PRO A 45 -34.85 6.12 -20.80
CA PRO A 45 -33.96 5.94 -21.96
C PRO A 45 -33.39 7.23 -22.55
N SER A 46 -34.04 8.37 -22.34
CA SER A 46 -33.62 9.68 -22.86
C SER A 46 -32.73 10.46 -21.90
N ALA A 47 -32.58 10.01 -20.64
CA ALA A 47 -31.72 10.67 -19.67
C ALA A 47 -30.25 10.56 -20.10
N ILE A 48 -29.48 11.63 -19.86
CA ILE A 48 -28.05 11.67 -20.16
C ILE A 48 -27.26 11.20 -18.94
N ILE A 49 -26.31 10.30 -19.16
CA ILE A 49 -25.33 9.84 -18.19
C ILE A 49 -23.90 10.12 -18.69
N PRO A 50 -22.99 10.56 -17.82
CA PRO A 50 -21.59 10.80 -18.18
C PRO A 50 -20.84 9.47 -18.16
N LEU A 51 -20.79 8.77 -19.29
CA LEU A 51 -19.99 7.56 -19.42
C LEU A 51 -18.51 7.89 -19.43
N LYS A 52 -17.72 7.16 -18.66
CA LYS A 52 -16.26 7.20 -18.67
C LYS A 52 -15.72 5.80 -18.95
N PHE A 53 -14.74 5.70 -19.83
CA PHE A 53 -14.03 4.46 -20.16
C PHE A 53 -12.58 4.58 -19.68
N ALA A 54 -12.20 3.81 -18.67
CA ALA A 54 -10.81 3.71 -18.22
C ALA A 54 -10.03 2.90 -19.25
N LEU A 55 -8.98 3.47 -19.82
CA LEU A 55 -8.19 2.81 -20.85
C LEU A 55 -7.05 2.00 -20.24
N THR A 56 -6.82 0.80 -20.77
CA THR A 56 -5.75 -0.07 -20.28
C THR A 56 -4.37 0.57 -20.41
N GLN A 57 -3.62 0.57 -19.29
CA GLN A 57 -2.25 1.09 -19.24
C GLN A 57 -1.27 0.25 -20.07
N SER A 58 -0.28 0.90 -20.68
CA SER A 58 0.78 0.21 -21.42
C SER A 58 1.85 -0.34 -20.49
N ASN A 59 2.57 -1.37 -20.93
CA ASN A 59 3.79 -1.89 -20.28
C ASN A 59 3.64 -2.38 -18.84
N MET A 60 2.42 -2.58 -18.31
CA MET A 60 2.22 -3.08 -16.94
C MET A 60 2.89 -4.44 -16.69
N HIS A 61 2.92 -5.31 -17.71
CA HIS A 61 3.62 -6.60 -17.65
C HIS A 61 5.15 -6.50 -17.50
N ARG A 62 5.74 -5.32 -17.72
CA ARG A 62 7.18 -5.03 -17.59
C ARG A 62 7.50 -4.20 -16.35
N LEU A 63 6.53 -3.94 -15.48
CA LEU A 63 6.69 -3.09 -14.31
C LEU A 63 7.82 -3.60 -13.40
N GLU A 64 7.82 -4.90 -13.10
CA GLU A 64 8.87 -5.54 -12.30
C GLU A 64 10.24 -5.50 -13.00
N GLU A 65 10.28 -5.73 -14.32
CA GLU A 65 11.50 -5.61 -15.13
C GLU A 65 12.11 -4.20 -14.99
N PHE A 66 11.31 -3.16 -15.23
CA PHE A 66 11.77 -1.77 -15.12
C PHE A 66 12.20 -1.42 -13.70
N LEU A 67 11.48 -1.92 -12.69
CA LEU A 67 11.82 -1.65 -11.30
C LEU A 67 13.15 -2.31 -10.94
N ASN A 68 13.37 -3.55 -11.37
CA ASN A 68 14.65 -4.25 -11.22
C ASN A 68 15.78 -3.55 -11.99
N GLU A 69 15.54 -2.99 -13.17
CA GLU A 69 16.57 -2.23 -13.91
C GLU A 69 17.12 -1.07 -13.06
N VAL A 70 16.29 -0.34 -12.32
CA VAL A 70 16.74 0.82 -11.53
C VAL A 70 17.16 0.49 -10.10
N SER A 71 16.81 -0.70 -9.59
CA SER A 71 17.00 -1.08 -8.18
C SER A 71 17.93 -2.28 -7.95
N HIS A 72 18.19 -3.11 -8.95
CA HIS A 72 19.07 -4.26 -8.79
C HIS A 72 20.55 -3.82 -8.82
N PRO A 73 21.39 -4.21 -7.85
CA PRO A 73 22.74 -3.65 -7.66
C PRO A 73 23.72 -4.01 -8.80
N LYS A 74 23.47 -5.12 -9.49
CA LYS A 74 24.23 -5.52 -10.69
C LYS A 74 23.74 -4.87 -11.99
N SER A 75 22.64 -4.11 -11.95
CA SER A 75 22.11 -3.43 -13.13
C SER A 75 22.99 -2.23 -13.50
N PRO A 76 23.35 -2.04 -14.77
CA PRO A 76 24.02 -0.82 -15.21
C PRO A 76 23.13 0.43 -15.08
N GLN A 77 21.82 0.24 -14.86
CA GLN A 77 20.86 1.31 -14.62
C GLN A 77 20.54 1.54 -13.14
N TYR A 78 21.26 0.88 -12.22
CA TYR A 78 21.07 1.08 -10.78
C TYR A 78 21.14 2.57 -10.41
N GLY A 79 20.12 3.05 -9.71
CA GLY A 79 20.01 4.45 -9.29
C GLY A 79 19.60 5.43 -10.41
N ASN A 80 19.47 4.99 -11.67
CA ASN A 80 18.96 5.81 -12.78
C ASN A 80 17.43 5.86 -12.77
N HIS A 81 16.91 6.38 -11.66
CA HIS A 81 15.48 6.55 -11.39
C HIS A 81 14.79 7.44 -12.41
N TRP A 82 13.51 7.19 -12.61
CA TRP A 82 12.69 7.83 -13.63
C TRP A 82 12.07 9.13 -13.11
N THR A 83 11.82 10.06 -14.02
CA THR A 83 11.01 11.24 -13.71
C THR A 83 9.53 10.87 -13.75
N ALA A 84 8.68 11.61 -13.03
CA ALA A 84 7.23 11.44 -13.10
C ALA A 84 6.70 11.52 -14.54
N GLY A 85 7.25 12.42 -15.37
CA GLY A 85 6.92 12.51 -16.79
C GLY A 85 7.25 11.24 -17.58
N LYS A 86 8.43 10.63 -17.35
CA LYS A 86 8.80 9.36 -18.00
C LYS A 86 7.86 8.22 -17.59
N ILE A 87 7.46 8.16 -16.31
CA ILE A 87 6.47 7.18 -15.83
C ILE A 87 5.14 7.38 -16.54
N ALA A 88 4.60 8.60 -16.49
CA ALA A 88 3.34 8.93 -17.16
C ALA A 88 3.37 8.54 -18.65
N ASP A 89 4.44 8.87 -19.37
CA ASP A 89 4.61 8.54 -20.78
C ASP A 89 4.75 7.02 -21.03
N THR A 90 5.42 6.29 -20.15
CA THR A 90 5.69 4.84 -20.32
C THR A 90 4.44 4.00 -20.06
N PHE A 91 3.63 4.39 -19.08
CA PHE A 91 2.43 3.65 -18.70
C PHE A 91 1.13 4.20 -19.31
N ALA A 92 1.20 5.34 -20.02
CA ALA A 92 0.06 5.88 -20.75
C ALA A 92 -0.55 4.83 -21.71
N PRO A 93 -1.89 4.82 -21.86
CA PRO A 93 -2.55 3.97 -22.85
C PRO A 93 -1.97 4.15 -24.26
N SER A 94 -1.80 3.04 -24.98
CA SER A 94 -1.26 3.06 -26.33
C SER A 94 -2.18 3.80 -27.30
N GLU A 95 -1.63 4.36 -28.39
CA GLU A 95 -2.44 4.96 -29.46
C GLU A 95 -3.40 3.92 -30.10
N GLU A 96 -3.04 2.64 -30.09
CA GLU A 96 -3.93 1.54 -30.50
C GLU A 96 -5.11 1.38 -29.54
N THR A 97 -4.88 1.37 -28.23
CA THR A 97 -5.92 1.34 -27.19
C THR A 97 -6.87 2.53 -27.36
N ILE A 98 -6.33 3.74 -27.43
CA ILE A 98 -7.11 4.98 -27.55
C ILE A 98 -7.93 4.96 -28.84
N SER A 99 -7.30 4.67 -29.98
CA SER A 99 -7.99 4.67 -31.27
C SER A 99 -9.01 3.55 -31.39
N THR A 100 -8.77 2.38 -30.81
CA THR A 100 -9.73 1.25 -30.81
C THR A 100 -11.00 1.61 -30.05
N VAL A 101 -10.89 2.12 -28.83
CA VAL A 101 -12.05 2.54 -28.03
C VAL A 101 -12.76 3.72 -28.69
N HIS A 102 -12.01 4.74 -29.14
CA HIS A 102 -12.59 5.89 -29.85
C HIS A 102 -13.36 5.48 -31.12
N ASN A 103 -12.75 4.66 -31.98
CA ASN A 103 -13.38 4.22 -33.23
C ASN A 103 -14.59 3.32 -32.97
N TRP A 104 -14.56 2.49 -31.93
CA TRP A 104 -15.72 1.71 -31.50
C TRP A 104 -16.88 2.62 -31.06
N LEU A 105 -16.61 3.64 -30.25
CA LEU A 105 -17.63 4.59 -29.79
C LEU A 105 -18.27 5.33 -30.99
N VAL A 106 -17.44 5.84 -31.91
CA VAL A 106 -17.93 6.49 -33.15
C VAL A 106 -18.73 5.51 -34.02
N GLY A 107 -18.20 4.30 -34.23
CA GLY A 107 -18.86 3.25 -35.01
C GLY A 107 -20.18 2.77 -34.42
N SER A 108 -20.36 2.93 -33.12
CA SER A 108 -21.60 2.63 -32.38
C SER A 108 -22.62 3.78 -32.41
N GLY A 109 -22.32 4.88 -33.10
CA GLY A 109 -23.24 6.00 -33.32
C GLY A 109 -23.06 7.19 -32.38
N ILE A 110 -22.02 7.21 -31.53
CA ILE A 110 -21.68 8.38 -30.72
C ILE A 110 -20.94 9.41 -31.61
N PRO A 111 -21.45 10.65 -31.76
CA PRO A 111 -20.74 11.70 -32.47
C PRO A 111 -19.39 12.02 -31.84
N ALA A 112 -18.36 12.20 -32.67
CA ALA A 112 -16.99 12.41 -32.22
C ALA A 112 -16.84 13.64 -31.30
N GLU A 113 -17.66 14.68 -31.49
CA GLU A 113 -17.66 15.87 -30.63
C GLU A 113 -18.08 15.61 -29.17
N ARG A 114 -18.76 14.49 -28.89
CA ARG A 114 -19.11 14.07 -27.52
C ARG A 114 -18.02 13.24 -26.85
N ILE A 115 -16.99 12.82 -27.58
CA ILE A 115 -15.94 11.94 -27.10
C ILE A 115 -14.73 12.78 -26.69
N LYS A 116 -14.37 12.77 -25.40
CA LYS A 116 -13.28 13.59 -24.83
C LYS A 116 -12.23 12.74 -24.14
N ILE A 117 -11.01 12.78 -24.66
CA ILE A 117 -9.85 12.10 -24.05
C ILE A 117 -9.28 12.97 -22.92
N SER A 118 -8.96 12.37 -21.78
CA SER A 118 -8.34 13.10 -20.65
C SER A 118 -6.90 13.55 -20.98
N PRO A 119 -6.37 14.59 -20.30
CA PRO A 119 -4.98 15.04 -20.53
C PRO A 119 -3.92 13.94 -20.33
N THR A 120 -4.15 13.03 -19.38
CA THR A 120 -3.27 11.88 -19.10
C THR A 120 -3.53 10.69 -20.02
N LYS A 121 -4.46 10.82 -20.97
CA LYS A 121 -4.92 9.78 -21.90
C LYS A 121 -5.54 8.55 -21.25
N GLY A 122 -5.61 8.49 -19.92
CA GLY A 122 -6.18 7.39 -19.15
C GLY A 122 -7.69 7.19 -19.31
N TRP A 123 -8.43 8.20 -19.76
CA TRP A 123 -9.89 8.13 -19.90
C TRP A 123 -10.41 8.65 -21.21
N ILE A 124 -11.52 8.05 -21.66
CA ILE A 124 -12.43 8.61 -22.65
C ILE A 124 -13.77 8.89 -21.99
N ASN A 125 -14.22 10.14 -22.05
CA ASN A 125 -15.48 10.61 -21.49
C ASN A 125 -16.50 10.84 -22.60
N VAL A 126 -17.75 10.41 -22.38
CA VAL A 126 -18.87 10.49 -23.31
C VAL A 126 -20.16 10.82 -22.56
N ASP A 127 -20.80 11.93 -22.90
CA ASP A 127 -22.18 12.18 -22.45
C ASP A 127 -23.14 11.37 -23.35
N ALA A 128 -23.66 10.26 -22.85
CA ALA A 128 -24.53 9.34 -23.59
C ALA A 128 -25.95 9.32 -23.01
N SER A 129 -26.96 9.15 -23.85
CA SER A 129 -28.30 8.79 -23.36
C SER A 129 -28.28 7.36 -22.80
N VAL A 130 -29.18 7.06 -21.86
CA VAL A 130 -29.35 5.71 -21.32
C VAL A 130 -29.64 4.68 -22.43
N ALA A 131 -30.39 5.07 -23.47
CA ALA A 131 -30.63 4.22 -24.64
C ALA A 131 -29.33 3.89 -25.38
N GLU A 132 -28.48 4.88 -25.63
CA GLU A 132 -27.16 4.68 -26.23
C GLU A 132 -26.26 3.80 -25.35
N ALA A 133 -26.24 4.06 -24.04
CA ALA A 133 -25.43 3.30 -23.09
C ALA A 133 -25.84 1.83 -22.99
N ASN A 134 -27.16 1.55 -22.96
CA ASN A 134 -27.69 0.19 -22.99
C ASN A 134 -27.28 -0.57 -24.26
N ASP A 135 -27.28 0.09 -25.41
CA ASP A 135 -26.90 -0.53 -26.69
C ASP A 135 -25.39 -0.75 -26.80
N LEU A 136 -24.59 0.26 -26.42
CA LEU A 136 -23.11 0.22 -26.37
C LEU A 136 -22.62 -0.92 -25.49
N LEU A 137 -23.11 -0.99 -24.26
CA LEU A 137 -22.60 -1.87 -23.21
C LEU A 137 -23.39 -3.18 -23.08
N ARG A 138 -24.38 -3.41 -23.97
CA ARG A 138 -25.31 -4.56 -23.93
C ARG A 138 -25.81 -4.83 -22.51
N THR A 139 -26.38 -3.80 -21.91
CA THR A 139 -26.79 -3.79 -20.50
C THR A 139 -28.18 -3.17 -20.33
N GLU A 140 -28.64 -3.15 -19.08
CA GLU A 140 -29.83 -2.44 -18.65
C GLU A 140 -29.48 -1.51 -17.48
N TYR A 141 -29.46 -0.21 -17.76
CA TYR A 141 -29.30 0.83 -16.75
C TYR A 141 -30.56 1.00 -15.91
N ASN A 142 -30.34 1.01 -14.61
CA ASN A 142 -31.34 1.09 -13.59
C ASN A 142 -31.05 2.26 -12.64
N VAL A 143 -32.12 2.75 -12.02
CA VAL A 143 -32.02 3.61 -10.85
C VAL A 143 -32.18 2.74 -9.63
N TYR A 144 -31.20 2.80 -8.74
CA TYR A 144 -31.23 2.19 -7.42
C TYR A 144 -31.50 3.26 -6.38
N VAL A 145 -32.13 2.89 -5.27
CA VAL A 145 -32.39 3.77 -4.16
C VAL A 145 -31.82 3.17 -2.89
N HIS A 146 -31.10 3.97 -2.13
CA HIS A 146 -30.61 3.59 -0.82
C HIS A 146 -31.69 3.87 0.24
N GLU A 147 -31.67 3.15 1.36
CA GLU A 147 -32.54 3.40 2.53
C GLU A 147 -32.48 4.85 3.05
N SER A 148 -31.38 5.56 2.79
CA SER A 148 -31.21 6.99 3.12
C SER A 148 -31.96 7.94 2.17
N GLY A 149 -32.53 7.42 1.08
CA GLY A 149 -33.23 8.16 0.04
C GLY A 149 -32.35 8.71 -1.09
N LYS A 150 -31.06 8.37 -1.13
CA LYS A 150 -30.17 8.70 -2.26
C LYS A 150 -30.43 7.75 -3.43
N SER A 151 -30.21 8.22 -4.64
CA SER A 151 -30.38 7.44 -5.86
C SER A 151 -29.04 7.22 -6.57
N HIS A 152 -28.87 6.05 -7.17
CA HIS A 152 -27.72 5.68 -8.00
C HIS A 152 -28.18 5.28 -9.39
N VAL A 153 -27.37 5.56 -10.41
CA VAL A 153 -27.59 5.08 -11.77
C VAL A 153 -26.50 4.08 -12.10
N GLY A 154 -26.87 2.86 -12.46
CA GLY A 154 -25.89 1.83 -12.80
C GLY A 154 -26.54 0.60 -13.43
N CYS A 155 -25.77 -0.47 -13.56
CA CYS A 155 -26.24 -1.74 -14.09
C CYS A 155 -25.78 -2.91 -13.21
N ASN A 156 -26.22 -4.13 -13.54
CA ASN A 156 -25.81 -5.35 -12.84
C ASN A 156 -24.65 -6.07 -13.53
N GLU A 157 -24.56 -5.95 -14.85
CA GLU A 157 -23.49 -6.52 -15.67
C GLU A 157 -23.42 -5.75 -16.98
N TYR A 158 -22.28 -5.76 -17.65
CA TYR A 158 -22.14 -5.18 -18.96
C TYR A 158 -21.13 -5.92 -19.83
N HIS A 159 -21.28 -5.77 -21.14
CA HIS A 159 -20.47 -6.45 -22.13
C HIS A 159 -19.80 -5.43 -23.03
N LEU A 160 -18.60 -5.77 -23.49
CA LEU A 160 -17.87 -5.03 -24.51
C LEU A 160 -17.63 -5.94 -25.71
N PRO A 161 -17.47 -5.39 -26.93
CA PRO A 161 -16.95 -6.18 -28.05
C PRO A 161 -15.60 -6.80 -27.66
N ALA A 162 -15.35 -8.06 -28.04
CA ALA A 162 -14.14 -8.77 -27.65
C ALA A 162 -12.84 -8.02 -27.98
N HIS A 163 -12.83 -7.30 -29.11
CA HIS A 163 -11.68 -6.51 -29.54
C HIS A 163 -11.51 -5.19 -28.77
N VAL A 164 -12.53 -4.73 -28.03
CA VAL A 164 -12.52 -3.52 -27.20
C VAL A 164 -12.23 -3.86 -25.75
N ALA A 165 -12.72 -5.01 -25.26
CA ALA A 165 -12.64 -5.40 -23.85
C ALA A 165 -11.20 -5.38 -23.30
N GLN A 166 -10.20 -5.75 -24.10
CA GLN A 166 -8.79 -5.71 -23.70
C GLN A 166 -8.18 -4.30 -23.60
N HIS A 167 -8.89 -3.26 -24.06
CA HIS A 167 -8.46 -1.87 -24.08
C HIS A 167 -9.19 -1.00 -23.05
N VAL A 168 -10.19 -1.57 -22.36
CA VAL A 168 -10.97 -0.89 -21.34
C VAL A 168 -10.80 -1.65 -20.03
N GLU A 169 -10.32 -0.99 -18.99
CA GLU A 169 -10.23 -1.61 -17.67
C GLU A 169 -11.61 -1.64 -17.00
N LEU A 170 -12.29 -0.51 -16.97
CA LEU A 170 -13.64 -0.38 -16.41
C LEU A 170 -14.43 0.77 -17.06
N VAL A 171 -15.74 0.76 -16.86
CA VAL A 171 -16.66 1.79 -17.35
C VAL A 171 -17.44 2.38 -16.19
N LEU A 172 -17.63 3.71 -16.14
CA LEU A 172 -18.43 4.39 -15.12
C LEU A 172 -19.52 5.27 -15.76
N PRO A 173 -20.68 5.45 -15.10
CA PRO A 173 -21.20 4.60 -14.02
C PRO A 173 -21.61 3.22 -14.58
N SER A 174 -21.39 2.12 -13.85
CA SER A 174 -21.74 0.76 -14.32
C SER A 174 -22.17 -0.18 -13.17
N VAL A 175 -21.46 -1.29 -12.96
CA VAL A 175 -21.58 -2.21 -11.83
C VAL A 175 -20.97 -1.63 -10.55
N HIS A 176 -20.14 -0.59 -10.68
CA HIS A 176 -19.66 0.17 -9.54
C HIS A 176 -20.80 1.09 -9.06
N PHE A 177 -21.15 0.97 -7.78
CA PHE A 177 -21.96 1.99 -7.13
C PHE A 177 -21.02 3.13 -6.80
N ASP A 178 -21.30 4.36 -7.18
CA ASP A 178 -20.52 5.54 -6.80
C ASP A 178 -21.42 6.64 -6.22
N ALA A 179 -22.71 6.34 -6.06
CA ALA A 179 -23.67 7.24 -5.48
C ALA A 179 -23.42 7.46 -3.99
N ARG A 180 -23.23 8.73 -3.67
CA ARG A 180 -22.96 9.27 -2.34
C ARG A 180 -24.14 9.02 -1.38
N VAL A 181 -23.99 8.05 -0.47
CA VAL A 181 -24.96 7.76 0.59
C VAL A 181 -24.61 8.52 1.86
N GLU A 182 -25.21 9.68 2.06
CA GLU A 182 -25.15 10.37 3.36
C GLU A 182 -26.20 9.77 4.31
N LYS A 183 -25.85 9.53 5.59
CA LYS A 183 -26.83 9.25 6.64
C LYS A 183 -27.68 10.51 6.84
N ARG A 184 -28.98 10.44 6.54
CA ARG A 184 -29.91 11.54 6.86
C ARG A 184 -30.20 11.58 8.35
N GLY A 185 -29.71 12.62 9.00
CA GLY A 185 -30.21 13.08 10.30
C GLY A 185 -29.39 14.26 10.82
N PRO A 186 -30.00 15.30 11.39
CA PRO A 186 -29.27 16.19 12.27
C PRO A 186 -28.93 15.38 13.52
N SER A 187 -27.73 14.79 13.53
CA SER A 187 -27.15 14.21 14.72
C SER A 187 -26.83 15.35 15.67
N THR A 188 -27.68 15.55 16.67
CA THR A 188 -27.33 16.30 17.89
C THR A 188 -26.39 15.50 18.80
N THR A 189 -25.93 14.32 18.34
CA THR A 189 -24.89 13.50 18.95
C THR A 189 -23.50 13.88 18.42
N PRO A 190 -22.46 13.87 19.27
CA PRO A 190 -21.09 14.24 18.89
C PRO A 190 -20.65 13.44 17.66
N VAL A 191 -19.94 14.10 16.74
CA VAL A 191 -19.49 13.57 15.44
C VAL A 191 -18.84 12.21 15.63
N THR A 192 -19.55 11.13 15.31
CA THR A 192 -18.95 9.81 15.15
C THR A 192 -18.31 9.80 13.77
N ILE A 193 -16.98 9.74 13.72
CA ILE A 193 -16.20 9.60 12.48
C ILE A 193 -16.74 8.38 11.72
N SER A 194 -17.04 8.50 10.42
CA SER A 194 -17.36 7.31 9.63
C SER A 194 -16.09 6.48 9.42
N ASN A 195 -16.16 5.18 9.67
CA ASN A 195 -15.01 4.26 9.54
C ASN A 195 -14.69 3.89 8.08
N LEU A 196 -14.99 4.77 7.11
CA LEU A 196 -14.67 4.50 5.72
C LEU A 196 -13.16 4.52 5.56
N GLY A 197 -12.63 3.45 4.99
CA GLY A 197 -11.24 3.39 4.59
C GLY A 197 -10.20 3.31 5.67
N GLN A 198 -10.46 3.53 6.96
CA GLN A 198 -9.40 3.67 7.99
C GLN A 198 -8.30 2.58 7.90
N PRO A 199 -7.19 2.83 7.17
CA PRO A 199 -6.07 1.92 7.23
C PRO A 199 -5.58 2.03 8.68
N GLY A 200 -5.18 0.92 9.30
CA GLY A 200 -4.76 0.97 10.71
C GLY A 200 -5.77 0.49 11.73
N PHE A 201 -7.04 0.31 11.36
CA PHE A 201 -8.02 -0.23 12.32
C PHE A 201 -7.56 -1.61 12.81
N GLY A 202 -7.11 -1.68 14.06
CA GLY A 202 -6.65 -2.91 14.73
C GLY A 202 -5.15 -3.20 14.72
N ILE A 203 -4.35 -2.43 13.98
CA ILE A 203 -2.87 -2.50 13.98
C ILE A 203 -2.21 -1.27 14.60
N THR A 204 -3.00 -0.42 15.27
CA THR A 204 -2.42 0.60 16.14
C THR A 204 -1.47 -0.03 17.15
N PRO A 205 -0.40 0.68 17.51
CA PRO A 205 0.65 0.14 18.36
C PRO A 205 0.05 -0.23 19.71
N LYS A 206 0.62 -1.23 20.37
CA LYS A 206 0.13 -1.73 21.65
C LYS A 206 0.88 -1.07 22.79
N THR A 207 0.22 -0.88 23.92
CA THR A 207 0.85 -0.29 25.10
C THR A 207 0.61 -1.13 26.34
N THR A 208 1.63 -1.23 27.20
CA THR A 208 1.49 -1.76 28.57
C THR A 208 1.17 -0.65 29.58
N GLY A 209 0.87 0.55 29.10
CA GLY A 209 0.53 1.72 29.90
C GLY A 209 1.74 2.58 30.28
N LYS A 210 1.55 3.40 31.30
CA LYS A 210 2.53 4.39 31.75
C LYS A 210 3.82 3.74 32.20
N VAL A 211 4.94 4.34 31.82
CA VAL A 211 6.25 3.96 32.36
C VAL A 211 6.30 4.36 33.83
N PRO A 212 6.63 3.46 34.77
CA PRO A 212 6.74 3.82 36.18
C PRO A 212 7.82 4.87 36.41
N THR A 213 7.54 5.82 37.30
CA THR A 213 8.41 6.99 37.55
C THR A 213 9.81 6.57 37.99
N GLU A 214 9.90 5.46 38.71
CA GLU A 214 11.10 4.84 39.24
C GLU A 214 12.00 4.35 38.11
N VAL A 215 11.41 3.82 37.03
CA VAL A 215 12.15 3.37 35.85
C VAL A 215 12.67 4.57 35.07
N LEU A 216 11.85 5.62 34.90
CA LEU A 216 12.28 6.89 34.28
C LEU A 216 13.41 7.57 35.07
N LYS A 217 13.28 7.65 36.40
CA LYS A 217 14.32 8.19 37.29
C LYS A 217 15.60 7.37 37.25
N PHE A 218 15.48 6.05 37.21
CA PHE A 218 16.61 5.15 37.14
C PHE A 218 17.38 5.32 35.82
N HIS A 219 16.67 5.44 34.69
CA HIS A 219 17.25 5.78 33.39
C HIS A 219 17.97 7.14 33.45
N ASN A 220 17.29 8.19 33.90
CA ASN A 220 17.83 9.56 33.96
C ASN A 220 19.00 9.73 34.96
N ALA A 221 19.11 8.87 35.97
CA ALA A 221 20.18 8.90 36.97
C ALA A 221 21.51 8.31 36.44
N LYS A 222 21.47 7.52 35.37
CA LYS A 222 22.67 7.01 34.70
C LYS A 222 23.06 7.96 33.56
N GLN A 223 23.86 8.98 33.87
CA GLN A 223 24.40 9.96 32.91
C GLN A 223 25.44 9.39 31.92
N ASP A 224 25.70 8.09 31.94
CA ASP A 224 26.65 7.43 31.06
C ASP A 224 25.88 6.61 30.01
N ALA A 225 26.06 6.94 28.74
CA ALA A 225 25.44 6.25 27.60
C ALA A 225 25.74 4.74 27.61
N ALA A 226 26.94 4.33 28.07
CA ALA A 226 27.30 2.92 28.20
C ALA A 226 26.50 2.19 29.29
N ALA A 227 26.07 2.90 30.33
CA ALA A 227 25.27 2.32 31.41
C ALA A 227 23.76 2.40 31.16
N ALA A 228 23.31 3.26 30.24
CA ALA A 228 21.93 3.28 29.72
C ALA A 228 21.68 2.11 28.76
N ALA A 229 22.70 1.70 27.99
CA ALA A 229 22.70 0.54 27.09
C ALA A 229 22.36 -0.80 27.78
N ASP A 230 22.62 -0.94 29.08
CA ASP A 230 22.27 -2.13 29.87
C ASP A 230 20.76 -2.26 30.20
N TYR A 231 19.95 -1.25 29.88
CA TYR A 231 18.51 -1.21 30.21
C TYR A 231 17.60 -1.08 29.00
N CYS A 232 18.16 -1.17 27.78
CA CYS A 232 17.39 -1.07 26.53
C CYS A 232 16.34 -2.17 26.37
N TRP A 233 16.52 -3.32 27.03
CA TRP A 233 15.50 -4.38 27.09
C TRP A 233 14.26 -3.98 27.92
N LEU A 234 14.36 -2.98 28.80
CA LEU A 234 13.30 -2.53 29.70
C LEU A 234 12.63 -1.25 29.20
N ILE A 235 13.44 -0.27 28.77
CA ILE A 235 12.98 0.94 28.08
C ILE A 235 13.94 1.17 26.92
N LEU A 236 13.40 1.10 25.71
CA LEU A 236 14.07 1.42 24.48
C LEU A 236 13.94 2.93 24.21
N THR A 237 15.07 3.60 24.02
CA THR A 237 15.18 5.03 23.69
C THR A 237 15.89 5.22 22.34
N PRO A 238 15.95 6.45 21.79
CA PRO A 238 16.75 6.72 20.60
C PRO A 238 18.23 6.30 20.73
N ASP A 239 18.85 6.47 21.91
CA ASP A 239 20.23 6.04 22.14
C ASP A 239 20.40 4.53 22.18
N CYS A 240 19.38 3.81 22.66
CA CYS A 240 19.35 2.35 22.55
C CYS A 240 19.38 1.90 21.10
N LEU A 241 18.56 2.51 20.24
CA LEU A 241 18.52 2.21 18.81
C LEU A 241 19.82 2.58 18.11
N ARG A 242 20.43 3.72 18.49
CA ARG A 242 21.74 4.11 17.96
C ARG A 242 22.81 3.07 18.30
N THR A 243 22.79 2.56 19.53
CA THR A 243 23.73 1.53 19.97
C THR A 243 23.44 0.18 19.31
N LEU A 244 22.17 -0.23 19.26
CA LEU A 244 21.71 -1.52 18.73
C LEU A 244 22.10 -1.69 17.26
N TYR A 245 21.90 -0.66 16.43
CA TYR A 245 22.18 -0.74 14.99
C TYR A 245 23.51 -0.13 14.57
N GLY A 246 24.32 0.35 15.51
CA GLY A 246 25.57 1.05 15.20
C GLY A 246 25.34 2.33 14.40
N LEU A 247 24.27 3.07 14.70
CA LEU A 247 23.98 4.33 14.03
C LEU A 247 24.87 5.44 14.60
N ASN A 248 26.01 5.63 13.96
CA ASN A 248 26.93 6.73 14.23
C ASN A 248 27.16 7.55 12.94
N TYR A 249 26.22 8.43 12.65
CA TYR A 249 26.27 9.26 11.45
C TYR A 249 25.71 10.64 11.70
N THR A 250 26.39 11.66 11.16
CA THR A 250 25.91 13.03 11.15
C THR A 250 25.58 13.41 9.71
N THR A 251 24.40 14.00 9.52
CA THR A 251 23.92 14.43 8.21
C THR A 251 24.85 15.44 7.54
N GLN A 252 25.01 15.31 6.23
CA GLN A 252 25.94 16.06 5.38
C GLN A 252 25.26 16.72 4.18
N ALA A 253 24.11 16.21 3.73
CA ALA A 253 23.39 16.67 2.54
C ALA A 253 21.86 16.70 2.78
N ALA A 254 21.46 17.09 4.00
CA ALA A 254 20.06 17.08 4.43
C ALA A 254 19.16 17.99 3.58
N ASP A 255 19.71 19.03 2.96
CA ASP A 255 19.03 19.93 2.03
C ASP A 255 18.70 19.28 0.67
N LYS A 256 19.36 18.17 0.33
CA LYS A 256 19.15 17.39 -0.90
C LYS A 256 18.31 16.14 -0.68
N ASN A 257 17.96 15.84 0.57
CA ASN A 257 17.27 14.63 0.96
C ASN A 257 15.94 14.93 1.66
N SER A 258 15.05 13.95 1.70
CA SER A 258 13.73 14.13 2.32
C SER A 258 13.20 12.81 2.87
N PHE A 259 12.58 12.90 4.06
CA PHE A 259 11.96 11.78 4.75
C PHE A 259 10.55 12.17 5.17
N GLY A 260 9.58 11.36 4.76
CA GLY A 260 8.17 11.54 5.03
C GLY A 260 7.63 10.46 5.94
N VAL A 261 6.73 10.85 6.84
CA VAL A 261 5.88 9.97 7.64
C VAL A 261 4.44 10.21 7.22
N VAL A 262 3.67 9.15 6.99
CA VAL A 262 2.25 9.25 6.57
C VAL A 262 1.35 8.84 7.71
N GLU A 263 0.50 9.77 8.13
CA GLU A 263 -0.48 9.59 9.19
C GLU A 263 -1.89 9.72 8.62
N TYR A 264 -2.76 8.80 9.01
CA TYR A 264 -4.15 8.75 8.55
C TYR A 264 -5.08 9.19 9.67
N THR A 265 -5.95 10.16 9.35
CA THR A 265 -6.98 10.63 10.26
C THR A 265 -7.84 9.45 10.76
N PRO A 266 -8.09 9.31 12.07
CA PRO A 266 -8.01 10.35 13.08
C PRO A 266 -6.69 10.48 13.87
N GLN A 267 -5.66 9.70 13.55
CA GLN A 267 -4.37 9.85 14.23
C GLN A 267 -3.75 11.20 13.89
N ALA A 268 -3.27 11.91 14.91
CA ALA A 268 -2.53 13.15 14.76
C ALA A 268 -1.62 13.35 15.97
N TYR A 269 -0.47 13.97 15.75
CA TYR A 269 0.51 14.20 16.81
C TYR A 269 0.15 15.41 17.70
N LEU A 270 0.67 15.44 18.91
CA LEU A 270 0.64 16.60 19.80
C LEU A 270 2.03 17.21 19.92
N GLN A 271 2.19 18.47 19.49
CA GLN A 271 3.49 19.15 19.59
C GLN A 271 4.03 19.19 21.04
N SER A 272 3.13 19.26 22.05
CA SER A 272 3.54 19.20 23.45
C SER A 272 4.18 17.86 23.85
N ASP A 273 3.78 16.77 23.22
CA ASP A 273 4.31 15.43 23.46
C ASP A 273 5.66 15.27 22.76
N ILE A 274 5.74 15.69 21.50
CA ILE A 274 7.01 15.79 20.76
C ILE A 274 8.05 16.63 21.54
N ASP A 275 7.66 17.79 22.06
CA ASP A 275 8.55 18.64 22.87
C ASP A 275 8.93 17.98 24.21
N MET A 276 8.00 17.26 24.84
CA MET A 276 8.28 16.49 26.06
C MET A 276 9.28 15.36 25.80
N PHE A 277 9.16 14.66 24.67
CA PHE A 277 10.09 13.62 24.25
C PHE A 277 11.48 14.21 23.95
N HIS A 278 11.54 15.26 23.14
CA HIS A 278 12.80 15.97 22.82
C HIS A 278 13.52 16.48 24.07
N PHE A 279 12.78 17.03 25.05
CA PHE A 279 13.37 17.50 26.30
C PHE A 279 14.16 16.42 27.04
N ASN A 280 13.69 15.18 26.97
CA ASN A 280 14.28 14.04 27.67
C ASN A 280 15.33 13.29 26.84
N TYR A 281 15.15 13.16 25.53
CA TYR A 281 15.97 12.27 24.70
C TYR A 281 16.82 12.95 23.62
N SER A 282 16.45 14.15 23.13
CA SER A 282 17.25 14.90 22.14
C SER A 282 17.01 16.41 22.26
N ARG A 283 17.71 17.07 23.19
CA ARG A 283 17.47 18.49 23.52
C ARG A 283 17.83 19.44 22.37
N GLU A 284 18.71 19.02 21.48
CA GLU A 284 19.16 19.76 20.31
C GLU A 284 18.08 19.98 19.24
N ILE A 285 16.99 19.20 19.29
CA ILE A 285 15.82 19.35 18.40
C ILE A 285 14.54 19.80 19.15
N MET A 286 14.68 20.27 20.40
CA MET A 286 13.57 20.86 21.15
C MET A 286 12.86 21.98 20.37
N GLY A 287 11.53 21.96 20.34
CA GLY A 287 10.71 22.94 19.62
C GLY A 287 10.70 22.77 18.11
N LYS A 288 11.41 21.76 17.56
CA LYS A 288 11.32 21.40 16.14
C LYS A 288 9.95 20.77 15.88
N THR A 289 9.32 21.20 14.79
CA THR A 289 8.03 20.67 14.32
C THR A 289 8.24 19.96 12.98
N PRO A 290 7.45 18.93 12.65
CA PRO A 290 7.42 18.40 11.28
C PRO A 290 6.92 19.47 10.29
N ASN A 291 7.29 19.32 9.03
CA ASN A 291 6.69 20.07 7.94
C ASN A 291 5.40 19.38 7.50
N ILE A 292 4.26 19.93 7.88
CA ILE A 292 2.96 19.30 7.63
C ILE A 292 2.51 19.58 6.19
N ILE A 293 2.14 18.52 5.49
CA ILE A 293 1.42 18.52 4.23
C ILE A 293 0.05 17.91 4.51
N SER A 294 -0.98 18.75 4.57
CA SER A 294 -2.37 18.30 4.67
C SER A 294 -2.82 17.78 3.31
N ILE A 295 -3.34 16.55 3.30
CA ILE A 295 -3.95 15.90 2.15
C ILE A 295 -5.45 15.71 2.44
N ASP A 296 -6.32 16.19 1.57
CA ASP A 296 -7.77 15.94 1.62
C ASP A 296 -8.43 16.28 2.97
N GLY A 297 -7.96 17.36 3.60
CA GLY A 297 -8.47 17.85 4.89
C GLY A 297 -7.83 17.22 6.13
N GLY A 298 -6.62 16.65 5.99
CA GLY A 298 -5.74 16.23 7.10
C GLY A 298 -5.65 17.26 8.23
N GLU A 299 -5.63 18.54 7.87
CA GLU A 299 -5.89 19.63 8.80
C GLU A 299 -7.33 20.16 8.68
N SER A 300 -8.08 20.14 9.78
CA SER A 300 -9.47 20.59 9.82
C SER A 300 -9.57 22.11 9.88
N THR A 301 -10.32 22.74 8.96
CA THR A 301 -10.79 24.12 9.14
C THR A 301 -12.08 24.15 9.96
N LEU A 302 -11.99 24.22 11.29
CA LEU A 302 -13.17 24.44 12.14
C LEU A 302 -13.53 25.92 12.24
N ILE A 303 -14.62 26.35 11.57
CA ILE A 303 -15.49 27.55 11.78
C ILE A 303 -14.79 28.93 11.92
N THR A 304 -13.47 28.99 12.04
CA THR A 304 -12.65 30.13 12.48
C THR A 304 -11.43 30.33 11.57
N HIS A 305 -11.55 29.90 10.30
CA HIS A 305 -10.56 30.17 9.24
C HIS A 305 -9.10 29.83 9.56
N ARG A 306 -8.84 28.84 10.43
CA ARG A 306 -7.52 28.22 10.58
C ARG A 306 -7.65 26.70 10.44
N SER A 307 -6.87 26.13 9.52
CA SER A 307 -6.62 24.70 9.43
C SER A 307 -5.88 24.28 10.70
N VAL A 308 -6.38 23.29 11.43
CA VAL A 308 -5.76 22.73 12.63
C VAL A 308 -5.87 21.20 12.59
N LEU A 309 -4.74 20.54 12.85
CA LEU A 309 -4.67 19.10 13.12
C LEU A 309 -5.66 18.68 14.22
N GLN A 310 -6.03 17.40 14.25
CA GLN A 310 -6.87 16.84 15.30
C GLN A 310 -6.13 16.77 16.63
N THR A 311 -6.22 17.83 17.43
CA THR A 311 -5.62 17.88 18.77
C THR A 311 -6.66 18.02 19.88
N GLN A 312 -7.95 17.86 19.57
CA GLN A 312 -9.03 18.06 20.55
C GLN A 312 -9.29 16.80 21.37
N VAL A 313 -9.28 15.63 20.71
CA VAL A 313 -9.43 14.34 21.37
C VAL A 313 -8.03 13.81 21.64
N GLN A 314 -7.59 13.91 22.90
CA GLN A 314 -6.24 13.56 23.30
C GLN A 314 -6.23 12.24 24.08
N ASN A 315 -5.76 11.17 23.46
CA ASN A 315 -5.50 9.86 24.09
C ASN A 315 -4.70 8.96 23.14
N PHE A 316 -4.25 7.81 23.65
CA PHE A 316 -3.43 6.87 22.89
C PHE A 316 -4.07 6.39 21.57
N ALA A 317 -5.39 6.28 21.48
CA ALA A 317 -6.06 5.87 20.24
C ALA A 317 -6.14 6.98 19.17
N TYR A 318 -5.77 8.22 19.49
CA TYR A 318 -5.80 9.36 18.57
C TYR A 318 -4.43 10.02 18.36
N ASN A 319 -3.48 9.82 19.27
CA ASN A 319 -2.16 10.43 19.19
C ASN A 319 -1.03 9.39 19.26
N GLY A 320 -1.31 8.19 19.76
CA GLY A 320 -0.27 7.22 20.09
C GLY A 320 0.56 6.76 18.89
N GLU A 321 -0.05 6.65 17.71
CA GLU A 321 0.68 6.27 16.49
C GLU A 321 1.50 7.45 15.96
N SER A 322 0.86 8.58 15.69
CA SER A 322 1.56 9.74 15.12
C SER A 322 2.64 10.32 16.04
N ASP A 323 2.45 10.28 17.36
CA ASP A 323 3.49 10.67 18.31
C ASP A 323 4.66 9.68 18.24
N LEU A 324 4.41 8.36 18.30
CA LEU A 324 5.46 7.33 18.22
C LEU A 324 6.30 7.48 16.94
N ASP A 325 5.63 7.57 15.78
CA ASP A 325 6.30 7.60 14.49
C ASP A 325 7.17 8.85 14.34
N LEU A 326 6.63 10.02 14.69
CA LEU A 326 7.36 11.28 14.60
C LEU A 326 8.46 11.41 15.65
N GLU A 327 8.23 10.98 16.89
CA GLU A 327 9.25 10.98 17.94
C GLU A 327 10.49 10.23 17.45
N TYR A 328 10.35 9.00 16.96
CA TYR A 328 11.51 8.21 16.56
C TYR A 328 12.08 8.67 15.21
N ALA A 329 11.24 9.02 14.23
CA ALA A 329 11.72 9.53 12.94
C ALA A 329 12.56 10.80 13.12
N MET A 330 12.07 11.80 13.88
CA MET A 330 12.76 13.07 14.09
C MET A 330 14.04 12.92 14.90
N ASN A 331 14.03 12.10 15.96
CA ASN A 331 15.18 11.93 16.83
C ASN A 331 16.33 11.18 16.13
N LEU A 332 16.02 10.18 15.31
CA LEU A 332 17.05 9.36 14.66
C LEU A 332 17.73 10.08 13.49
N VAL A 333 17.02 10.89 12.70
CA VAL A 333 17.64 11.68 11.61
C VAL A 333 18.34 12.96 12.08
N GLY A 334 18.05 13.38 13.31
CA GLY A 334 18.75 14.46 14.01
C GLY A 334 18.38 15.88 13.54
N VAL A 335 19.30 16.82 13.79
CA VAL A 335 19.01 18.26 13.72
C VAL A 335 18.76 18.75 12.29
N GLN A 336 19.58 18.33 11.32
CA GLN A 336 19.57 18.96 9.98
C GLN A 336 18.47 18.42 9.08
N GLN A 337 18.09 17.16 9.21
CA GLN A 337 17.06 16.55 8.37
C GLN A 337 15.67 16.90 8.90
N ASN A 338 14.86 17.56 8.10
CA ASN A 338 13.46 17.81 8.44
C ASN A 338 12.60 16.62 8.02
N ILE A 339 11.58 16.33 8.83
CA ILE A 339 10.54 15.34 8.54
C ILE A 339 9.37 16.05 7.89
N THR A 340 8.86 15.47 6.79
CA THR A 340 7.58 15.82 6.21
C THR A 340 6.50 14.94 6.84
N LEU A 341 5.46 15.53 7.40
CA LEU A 341 4.28 14.80 7.82
C LEU A 341 3.22 14.90 6.73
N TYR A 342 2.89 13.78 6.09
CA TYR A 342 1.72 13.68 5.22
C TYR A 342 0.51 13.32 6.09
N GLN A 343 -0.30 14.32 6.45
CA GLN A 343 -1.52 14.11 7.22
C GLN A 343 -2.69 13.94 6.25
N VAL A 344 -3.31 12.76 6.25
CA VAL A 344 -4.26 12.35 5.20
C VAL A 344 -5.68 12.27 5.73
N GLY A 345 -6.62 12.80 4.94
CA GLY A 345 -8.07 12.64 5.09
C GLY A 345 -8.69 13.51 6.18
N ASP A 346 -10.02 13.48 6.31
CA ASP A 346 -10.75 14.41 7.20
C ASP A 346 -11.40 13.71 8.40
N LEU A 347 -11.71 14.48 9.46
CA LEU A 347 -12.25 13.93 10.72
C LEU A 347 -13.68 13.38 10.62
N VAL A 348 -14.33 13.49 9.48
CA VAL A 348 -15.68 13.00 9.27
C VAL A 348 -15.66 11.71 8.47
N GLN A 349 -14.92 11.66 7.36
CA GLN A 349 -14.82 10.50 6.48
C GLN A 349 -13.67 9.55 6.80
N GLY A 350 -12.65 10.02 7.52
CA GLY A 350 -11.39 9.30 7.68
C GLY A 350 -10.48 9.51 6.47
N ALA A 351 -9.67 8.50 6.19
CA ALA A 351 -8.63 8.51 5.18
C ALA A 351 -8.44 7.09 4.64
N SER A 352 -7.88 6.96 3.44
CA SER A 352 -7.43 5.70 2.85
C SER A 352 -6.06 5.87 2.18
N PHE A 353 -5.45 4.75 1.79
CA PHE A 353 -4.22 4.77 1.01
C PHE A 353 -4.36 5.48 -0.33
N ASN A 354 -5.53 5.41 -0.97
CA ASN A 354 -5.74 6.12 -2.24
C ASN A 354 -5.76 7.63 -2.06
N ASN A 355 -6.27 8.19 -0.96
CA ASN A 355 -6.14 9.64 -0.72
C ASN A 355 -4.67 10.09 -0.76
N PHE A 356 -3.79 9.30 -0.13
CA PHE A 356 -2.36 9.56 -0.16
C PHE A 356 -1.80 9.41 -1.58
N LEU A 357 -2.04 8.26 -2.23
CA LEU A 357 -1.53 7.94 -3.57
C LEU A 357 -2.00 8.96 -4.63
N ASP A 358 -3.27 9.35 -4.59
CA ASP A 358 -3.86 10.34 -5.48
C ASP A 358 -3.17 11.69 -5.35
N ALA A 359 -2.89 12.12 -4.12
CA ALA A 359 -2.24 13.39 -3.87
C ALA A 359 -0.78 13.40 -4.35
N ILE A 360 -0.05 12.28 -4.20
CA ILE A 360 1.38 12.20 -4.54
C ILE A 360 1.67 11.84 -6.00
N ASP A 361 0.75 11.15 -6.69
CA ASP A 361 0.82 10.90 -8.13
C ASP A 361 -0.49 11.25 -8.83
N GLY A 362 -0.45 12.36 -9.58
CA GLY A 362 -1.59 12.78 -10.39
C GLY A 362 -1.92 11.82 -11.53
N SER A 363 -0.96 11.00 -11.98
CA SER A 363 -1.23 9.99 -13.01
C SER A 363 -2.14 8.88 -12.47
N TYR A 364 -1.93 8.50 -11.21
CA TYR A 364 -2.79 7.58 -10.48
C TYR A 364 -4.20 8.13 -10.28
N CYS A 365 -4.32 9.35 -9.76
CA CYS A 365 -5.62 9.99 -9.52
C CYS A 365 -6.40 10.23 -10.82
N THR A 366 -5.76 10.76 -11.87
CA THR A 366 -6.44 11.00 -13.16
C THR A 366 -6.81 9.70 -13.86
N PHE A 367 -6.41 8.54 -13.35
CA PHE A 367 -6.84 7.21 -13.74
C PHE A 367 -7.87 6.64 -12.72
N ASP A 368 -8.85 7.46 -12.28
CA ASP A 368 -9.73 7.28 -11.08
C ASP A 368 -9.13 6.29 -10.06
N GLY A 369 -7.91 6.57 -9.59
CA GLY A 369 -7.26 6.08 -8.35
C GLY A 369 -7.30 4.58 -8.00
N GLY A 370 -7.93 3.72 -8.79
CA GLY A 370 -8.49 2.49 -8.26
C GLY A 370 -9.47 2.71 -7.10
N ASP A 371 -10.17 3.86 -7.04
CA ASP A 371 -11.03 4.18 -5.89
C ASP A 371 -12.17 3.18 -5.73
N ASP A 372 -12.31 2.63 -4.53
CA ASP A 372 -13.43 1.81 -4.11
C ASP A 372 -14.32 2.63 -3.18
N ILE A 373 -15.60 2.77 -3.53
CA ILE A 373 -16.53 3.63 -2.77
C ILE A 373 -16.85 3.18 -1.35
N TYR A 374 -16.49 1.95 -1.00
CA TYR A 374 -16.61 1.39 0.34
C TYR A 374 -15.31 1.52 1.12
N GLN A 375 -14.19 1.79 0.45
CA GLN A 375 -12.87 1.90 1.08
C GLN A 375 -12.28 3.31 1.01
N ASP A 376 -12.68 4.17 0.09
CA ASP A 376 -12.05 5.47 -0.11
C ASP A 376 -13.00 6.60 0.30
N PRO A 377 -12.55 7.56 1.13
CA PRO A 377 -13.26 8.82 1.38
C PRO A 377 -13.52 9.61 0.10
N HIS A 378 -14.64 10.34 0.06
CA HIS A 378 -15.05 11.07 -1.14
C HIS A 378 -15.15 12.57 -0.92
N TYR A 379 -14.55 13.34 -1.82
CA TYR A 379 -14.50 14.79 -1.69
C TYR A 379 -15.21 15.52 -2.87
N PRO A 380 -15.76 16.73 -2.65
CA PRO A 380 -15.88 17.45 -1.39
C PRO A 380 -16.87 16.77 -0.42
N ASN A 381 -16.50 16.73 0.86
CA ASN A 381 -17.33 16.24 1.95
C ASN A 381 -18.36 17.31 2.34
N THR A 382 -19.65 17.02 2.13
CA THR A 382 -20.74 17.97 2.41
C THR A 382 -21.06 18.11 3.90
N GLN A 383 -20.65 17.16 4.74
CA GLN A 383 -20.95 17.12 6.18
C GLN A 383 -20.18 18.19 6.96
N THR A 384 -20.80 18.78 7.99
CA THR A 384 -20.14 19.79 8.84
C THR A 384 -18.86 19.23 9.46
N GLY A 385 -17.73 19.94 9.29
CA GLY A 385 -16.41 19.51 9.77
C GLY A 385 -15.58 18.70 8.76
N GLY A 386 -16.19 18.24 7.67
CA GLY A 386 -15.50 17.56 6.58
C GLY A 386 -14.83 18.52 5.58
N TRP A 387 -13.86 18.01 4.83
CA TRP A 387 -13.11 18.74 3.80
C TRP A 387 -14.03 19.24 2.68
N LYS A 388 -14.02 20.55 2.43
CA LYS A 388 -14.90 21.17 1.41
C LYS A 388 -14.25 21.33 0.04
N GLY A 389 -12.94 21.07 -0.06
CA GLY A 389 -12.21 21.12 -1.33
C GLY A 389 -12.50 19.91 -2.21
N ALA A 390 -12.05 19.98 -3.47
CA ALA A 390 -11.97 18.79 -4.30
C ALA A 390 -10.95 17.80 -3.73
N ALA A 391 -11.03 16.53 -4.14
CA ALA A 391 -9.97 15.56 -3.89
C ALA A 391 -8.67 16.07 -4.51
N GLU A 392 -7.57 15.93 -3.77
CA GLU A 392 -6.25 16.34 -4.20
C GLU A 392 -5.63 15.29 -5.12
N CYS A 393 -5.04 15.77 -6.22
CA CYS A 393 -4.70 14.94 -7.37
C CYS A 393 -3.35 15.38 -7.96
N GLY A 394 -2.27 14.72 -7.59
CA GLY A 394 -0.90 15.08 -7.97
C GLY A 394 -0.47 16.47 -7.48
N THR A 395 -1.04 16.93 -6.37
CA THR A 395 -0.73 18.25 -5.78
C THR A 395 0.47 18.20 -4.84
N VAL A 396 0.89 17.01 -4.43
CA VAL A 396 1.91 16.78 -3.41
C VAL A 396 3.16 16.15 -4.03
N LYS A 397 4.33 16.64 -3.61
CA LYS A 397 5.61 16.04 -3.99
C LYS A 397 5.97 14.92 -3.00
N PRO A 398 6.33 13.70 -3.46
CA PRO A 398 6.80 12.65 -2.59
C PRO A 398 8.20 12.94 -2.03
N THR A 399 8.50 12.42 -0.84
CA THR A 399 9.85 12.39 -0.25
C THR A 399 10.65 11.20 -0.77
N ASN A 400 11.97 11.22 -0.59
CA ASN A 400 12.85 10.13 -1.05
C ASN A 400 12.63 8.83 -0.25
N VAL A 401 12.24 8.96 1.01
CA VAL A 401 11.85 7.85 1.89
C VAL A 401 10.48 8.18 2.47
N ILE A 402 9.58 7.21 2.49
CA ILE A 402 8.23 7.35 3.03
C ILE A 402 7.97 6.17 3.97
N SER A 403 7.69 6.47 5.24
CA SER A 403 7.32 5.51 6.27
C SER A 403 5.83 5.60 6.58
N THR A 404 5.16 4.45 6.69
CA THR A 404 3.77 4.41 7.14
C THR A 404 3.51 3.13 7.92
N SER A 405 2.82 3.28 9.04
CA SER A 405 2.60 2.22 10.02
C SER A 405 1.18 1.65 9.97
N TYR A 406 0.62 1.61 8.76
CA TYR A 406 -0.79 1.35 8.50
C TYR A 406 -1.02 0.21 7.52
N GLY A 407 -2.22 -0.38 7.53
CA GLY A 407 -2.52 -1.63 6.83
C GLY A 407 -3.96 -2.09 7.04
N TYR A 408 -4.41 -2.93 6.11
CA TYR A 408 -5.65 -3.70 6.14
C TYR A 408 -5.34 -5.19 6.21
N ASN A 409 -6.36 -6.02 6.43
CA ASN A 409 -6.26 -7.41 6.04
C ASN A 409 -6.33 -7.51 4.53
N GLU A 410 -5.48 -8.33 3.93
CA GLU A 410 -5.52 -8.58 2.49
C GLU A 410 -6.90 -9.12 2.06
N ALA A 411 -7.50 -9.98 2.88
CA ALA A 411 -8.82 -10.58 2.63
C ALA A 411 -9.99 -9.58 2.69
N ASP A 412 -9.81 -8.40 3.30
CA ASP A 412 -10.85 -7.36 3.34
C ASP A 412 -10.93 -6.57 2.02
N LEU A 413 -9.94 -6.75 1.14
CA LEU A 413 -9.75 -5.96 -0.05
C LEU A 413 -9.91 -6.80 -1.32
N ASN A 414 -10.38 -6.15 -2.39
CA ASN A 414 -10.43 -6.79 -3.69
C ASN A 414 -9.00 -7.00 -4.25
N PRO A 415 -8.66 -8.17 -4.83
CA PRO A 415 -7.39 -8.37 -5.51
C PRO A 415 -7.06 -7.30 -6.56
N THR A 416 -8.04 -6.81 -7.32
CA THR A 416 -7.85 -5.73 -8.31
C THR A 416 -7.50 -4.40 -7.63
N TYR A 417 -8.15 -4.09 -6.50
CA TYR A 417 -7.90 -2.88 -5.71
C TYR A 417 -6.47 -2.87 -5.14
N THR A 418 -6.07 -3.99 -4.54
CA THR A 418 -4.72 -4.16 -3.99
C THR A 418 -3.65 -4.19 -5.09
N ALA A 419 -3.91 -4.83 -6.24
CA ALA A 419 -3.00 -4.84 -7.37
C ALA A 419 -2.76 -3.45 -7.95
N ARG A 420 -3.80 -2.62 -8.02
CA ARG A 420 -3.70 -1.24 -8.50
C ARG A 420 -2.84 -0.36 -7.58
N GLN A 421 -3.08 -0.40 -6.28
CA GLN A 421 -2.24 0.31 -5.30
C GLN A 421 -0.79 -0.19 -5.33
N CYS A 422 -0.60 -1.51 -5.42
CA CYS A 422 0.73 -2.11 -5.46
C CYS A 422 1.50 -1.70 -6.73
N ALA A 423 0.83 -1.62 -7.87
CA ALA A 423 1.41 -1.09 -9.09
C ALA A 423 1.83 0.38 -8.96
N GLU A 424 1.10 1.18 -8.17
CA GLU A 424 1.47 2.56 -7.90
C GLU A 424 2.70 2.66 -7.01
N TYR A 425 2.79 1.85 -5.95
CA TYR A 425 4.01 1.76 -5.14
C TYR A 425 5.23 1.38 -5.99
N ALA A 426 5.07 0.51 -6.99
CA ALA A 426 6.14 0.19 -7.93
C ALA A 426 6.57 1.38 -8.79
N LYS A 427 5.63 2.20 -9.26
CA LYS A 427 5.93 3.43 -10.01
C LYS A 427 6.65 4.46 -9.13
N LEU A 428 6.26 4.60 -7.88
CA LEU A 428 7.03 5.40 -6.92
C LEU A 428 8.44 4.83 -6.71
N GLY A 429 8.57 3.50 -6.66
CA GLY A 429 9.86 2.81 -6.68
C GLY A 429 10.72 3.15 -7.90
N LEU A 430 10.12 3.24 -9.10
CA LEU A 430 10.81 3.69 -10.31
C LEU A 430 11.31 5.14 -10.20
N MET A 431 10.64 5.99 -9.41
CA MET A 431 11.08 7.36 -9.13
C MET A 431 12.23 7.44 -8.12
N GLY A 432 12.70 6.31 -7.59
CA GLY A 432 13.74 6.27 -6.58
C GLY A 432 13.24 6.60 -5.17
N ILE A 433 11.95 6.36 -4.92
CA ILE A 433 11.33 6.50 -3.60
C ILE A 433 11.37 5.15 -2.87
N THR A 434 11.78 5.15 -1.62
CA THR A 434 11.66 3.99 -0.73
C THR A 434 10.33 4.04 0.01
N MET A 435 9.42 3.11 -0.29
CA MET A 435 8.15 2.94 0.42
C MET A 435 8.30 1.88 1.51
N LEU A 436 8.10 2.26 2.78
CA LEU A 436 8.21 1.39 3.94
C LEU A 436 6.84 1.20 4.61
N PHE A 437 6.46 -0.05 4.85
CA PHE A 437 5.24 -0.42 5.56
C PHE A 437 5.52 -1.32 6.76
N SER A 438 4.77 -1.14 7.84
CA SER A 438 4.77 -2.07 8.98
C SER A 438 4.17 -3.42 8.56
N SER A 439 4.70 -4.52 9.11
CA SER A 439 4.24 -5.87 8.73
C SER A 439 2.97 -6.33 9.46
N GLY A 440 2.60 -5.67 10.56
CA GLY A 440 1.46 -5.99 11.42
C GLY A 440 1.86 -6.50 12.80
N ASP A 441 0.90 -6.52 13.74
CA ASP A 441 1.16 -6.74 15.18
C ASP A 441 0.49 -8.01 15.75
N SER A 442 -0.08 -8.85 14.88
CA SER A 442 -0.93 -9.98 15.26
C SER A 442 -0.40 -11.34 14.75
N GLY A 443 0.90 -11.43 14.49
CA GLY A 443 1.55 -12.63 14.00
C GLY A 443 1.03 -13.05 12.63
N VAL A 444 0.63 -14.31 12.49
CA VAL A 444 -0.03 -14.83 11.28
C VAL A 444 -1.50 -14.41 11.14
N GLY A 445 -2.06 -13.74 12.15
CA GLY A 445 -3.38 -13.13 12.10
C GLY A 445 -3.32 -11.71 11.55
N GLY A 446 -4.43 -11.27 10.97
CA GLY A 446 -4.59 -9.91 10.47
C GLY A 446 -4.87 -8.92 11.60
N ASN A 447 -5.26 -7.70 11.24
CA ASN A 447 -5.65 -6.63 12.16
C ASN A 447 -6.60 -7.14 13.26
N ASN A 448 -6.37 -6.72 14.51
CA ASN A 448 -7.06 -7.23 15.72
C ASN A 448 -6.92 -8.75 15.98
N GLY A 449 -5.96 -9.43 15.36
CA GLY A 449 -5.83 -10.88 15.45
C GLY A 449 -6.92 -11.65 14.71
N VAL A 450 -7.60 -11.01 13.74
CA VAL A 450 -8.64 -11.66 12.94
C VAL A 450 -7.99 -12.63 11.95
N CYS A 451 -8.42 -13.88 12.02
CA CYS A 451 -7.99 -14.95 11.14
C CYS A 451 -9.03 -15.16 10.03
N MET A 452 -8.86 -16.20 9.23
CA MET A 452 -9.85 -16.60 8.24
C MET A 452 -10.44 -17.97 8.58
N SER A 453 -11.72 -18.13 8.26
CA SER A 453 -12.38 -19.43 8.21
C SER A 453 -11.84 -20.29 7.06
N GLU A 454 -12.13 -21.59 7.11
CA GLU A 454 -11.82 -22.54 6.03
C GLU A 454 -12.45 -22.18 4.68
N PHE A 455 -13.41 -21.25 4.67
CA PHE A 455 -14.10 -20.75 3.47
C PHE A 455 -13.54 -19.41 2.95
N GLY A 456 -12.48 -18.87 3.56
CA GLY A 456 -11.83 -17.63 3.13
C GLY A 456 -12.53 -16.35 3.58
N PHE A 457 -13.38 -16.42 4.61
CA PHE A 457 -14.01 -15.24 5.22
C PHE A 457 -13.34 -14.90 6.56
N PRO A 458 -13.24 -13.61 6.94
CA PRO A 458 -12.74 -13.20 8.26
C PRO A 458 -13.49 -13.89 9.41
N ASP A 459 -12.73 -14.49 10.33
CA ASP A 459 -13.22 -15.21 11.50
C ASP A 459 -12.22 -15.04 12.66
N ALA A 460 -12.69 -14.52 13.79
CA ALA A 460 -11.88 -14.30 14.98
C ALA A 460 -11.32 -15.61 15.59
N TYR A 461 -11.90 -16.76 15.25
CA TYR A 461 -11.46 -18.07 15.70
C TYR A 461 -11.09 -19.00 14.55
N GLY A 462 -10.99 -18.46 13.33
CA GLY A 462 -10.65 -19.21 12.14
C GLY A 462 -9.22 -19.76 12.19
N PRO A 463 -8.95 -20.95 11.61
CA PRO A 463 -7.63 -21.55 11.63
C PRO A 463 -6.70 -21.01 10.54
N VAL A 464 -7.23 -20.33 9.52
CA VAL A 464 -6.48 -19.92 8.33
C VAL A 464 -5.82 -18.56 8.57
N PHE A 465 -4.55 -18.43 8.18
CA PHE A 465 -3.72 -17.24 8.35
C PHE A 465 -4.20 -16.10 7.46
N ASN A 466 -4.14 -14.88 7.97
CA ASN A 466 -4.71 -13.70 7.33
C ASN A 466 -3.61 -12.65 7.10
N PRO A 467 -2.93 -12.67 5.93
CA PRO A 467 -1.86 -11.72 5.63
C PRO A 467 -2.40 -10.28 5.53
N GLY A 468 -1.55 -9.31 5.86
CA GLY A 468 -1.88 -7.88 5.77
C GLY A 468 -1.55 -7.27 4.41
N PHE A 469 -2.20 -6.17 4.05
CA PHE A 469 -1.91 -5.33 2.90
C PHE A 469 -1.65 -3.88 3.37
N PRO A 470 -0.59 -3.18 2.92
CA PRO A 470 0.30 -3.51 1.81
C PRO A 470 1.49 -4.40 2.16
N ALA A 471 1.54 -4.99 3.37
CA ALA A 471 2.58 -5.94 3.75
C ALA A 471 2.74 -7.10 2.74
N SER A 472 1.68 -7.50 2.06
CA SER A 472 1.71 -8.51 1.00
C SER A 472 2.11 -7.99 -0.39
N CYS A 473 2.20 -6.68 -0.62
CA CYS A 473 2.62 -6.11 -1.90
C CYS A 473 4.13 -6.34 -2.13
N PRO A 474 4.56 -6.86 -3.30
CA PRO A 474 5.97 -7.08 -3.63
C PRO A 474 6.78 -5.80 -3.94
N PHE A 475 6.14 -4.64 -4.04
CA PHE A 475 6.80 -3.39 -4.48
C PHE A 475 6.96 -2.35 -3.38
N VAL A 476 6.85 -2.79 -2.12
CA VAL A 476 7.17 -2.02 -0.92
C VAL A 476 8.13 -2.82 -0.05
N THR A 477 8.91 -2.16 0.80
CA THR A 477 9.71 -2.83 1.81
C THR A 477 8.91 -2.95 3.09
N VAL A 478 8.76 -4.16 3.59
CA VAL A 478 7.94 -4.47 4.75
C VAL A 478 8.82 -4.75 5.95
N VAL A 479 8.54 -4.05 7.04
CA VAL A 479 9.35 -4.03 8.26
C VAL A 479 8.65 -4.78 9.38
N GLY A 480 9.23 -5.93 9.75
CA GLY A 480 8.83 -6.70 10.92
C GLY A 480 9.44 -6.18 12.23
N ALA A 481 9.04 -6.82 13.33
CA ALA A 481 9.43 -6.45 14.68
C ALA A 481 10.26 -7.53 15.39
N THR A 482 11.35 -7.12 16.01
CA THR A 482 12.18 -7.92 16.91
C THR A 482 12.12 -7.39 18.35
N GLN A 483 12.85 -8.04 19.26
CA GLN A 483 13.03 -7.58 20.62
C GLN A 483 14.45 -7.83 21.14
N ILE A 484 14.96 -6.91 21.95
CA ILE A 484 16.05 -7.20 22.89
C ILE A 484 15.52 -8.12 23.99
N ASN A 485 16.20 -9.25 24.21
CA ASN A 485 15.80 -10.23 25.22
C ASN A 485 15.88 -9.66 26.65
N LYS A 486 14.98 -10.11 27.52
CA LYS A 486 14.93 -9.67 28.92
C LYS A 486 16.26 -9.88 29.63
N ASN A 487 16.76 -8.84 30.30
CA ASN A 487 18.06 -8.79 30.98
C ASN A 487 19.28 -8.96 30.07
N ALA A 488 19.12 -8.92 28.75
CA ALA A 488 20.24 -8.96 27.82
C ALA A 488 20.81 -7.54 27.61
N PRO A 489 22.13 -7.40 27.41
CA PRO A 489 22.70 -6.12 26.97
C PRO A 489 22.19 -5.77 25.58
N VAL A 490 22.16 -4.48 25.22
CA VAL A 490 21.73 -4.00 23.89
C VAL A 490 22.50 -4.62 22.73
N THR A 491 23.73 -5.08 22.95
CA THR A 491 24.57 -5.73 21.93
C THR A 491 24.31 -7.23 21.78
N ALA A 492 23.41 -7.81 22.59
CA ALA A 492 23.06 -9.21 22.47
C ALA A 492 22.19 -9.46 21.23
N PRO A 493 22.20 -10.68 20.67
CA PRO A 493 21.29 -11.04 19.61
C PRO A 493 19.82 -10.78 19.99
N GLU A 494 19.12 -10.11 19.08
CA GLU A 494 17.68 -9.93 19.15
C GLU A 494 16.97 -11.26 18.87
N ALA A 495 15.70 -11.33 19.27
CA ALA A 495 14.80 -12.44 18.95
C ALA A 495 13.55 -11.90 18.28
N ALA A 496 12.78 -12.77 17.62
CA ALA A 496 11.43 -12.42 17.18
C ALA A 496 10.60 -11.97 18.39
N ILE A 497 9.84 -10.89 18.23
CA ILE A 497 9.03 -10.33 19.30
C ILE A 497 7.92 -11.30 19.71
N ASN A 498 7.80 -11.57 21.01
CA ASN A 498 6.79 -12.46 21.57
C ASN A 498 6.28 -12.01 22.95
N GLN A 499 6.37 -10.70 23.21
CA GLN A 499 5.95 -10.08 24.46
C GLN A 499 4.48 -9.65 24.39
N VAL A 500 4.24 -8.43 23.91
CA VAL A 500 2.90 -7.83 23.81
C VAL A 500 2.25 -8.13 22.47
N ILE A 501 3.08 -8.28 21.44
CA ILE A 501 2.68 -8.55 20.06
C ILE A 501 3.51 -9.69 19.50
N PHE A 502 3.05 -10.21 18.36
CA PHE A 502 3.83 -11.04 17.45
C PHE A 502 4.01 -10.27 16.13
N SER A 503 5.23 -10.26 15.58
CA SER A 503 5.52 -9.61 14.30
C SER A 503 4.69 -10.20 13.17
N GLY A 504 4.01 -9.36 12.41
CA GLY A 504 3.24 -9.77 11.24
C GLY A 504 4.14 -10.40 10.18
N GLY A 505 3.70 -11.51 9.60
CA GLY A 505 4.49 -12.23 8.61
C GLY A 505 3.78 -13.47 8.08
N GLY A 506 4.16 -13.89 6.88
CA GLY A 506 3.55 -15.03 6.20
C GLY A 506 3.62 -14.92 4.69
N PHE A 507 2.62 -15.47 4.02
CA PHE A 507 2.55 -15.57 2.56
C PHE A 507 1.23 -14.96 2.07
N SER A 508 1.31 -14.13 1.03
CA SER A 508 0.16 -13.48 0.40
C SER A 508 -0.80 -14.49 -0.23
N ASN A 509 -2.09 -14.18 -0.21
CA ASN A 509 -3.15 -14.83 -0.98
C ASN A 509 -3.50 -14.08 -2.28
N HIS A 510 -2.92 -12.90 -2.55
CA HIS A 510 -3.17 -12.12 -3.77
C HIS A 510 -1.97 -12.08 -4.71
N PHE A 511 -0.76 -11.97 -4.16
CA PHE A 511 0.44 -11.61 -4.90
C PHE A 511 1.39 -12.79 -5.08
N ALA A 512 1.87 -12.95 -6.31
CA ALA A 512 2.92 -13.89 -6.63
C ALA A 512 4.27 -13.43 -6.04
N MET A 513 5.17 -14.39 -5.83
CA MET A 513 6.52 -14.16 -5.36
C MET A 513 7.34 -13.40 -6.41
N PRO A 514 7.92 -12.24 -6.06
CA PRO A 514 8.80 -11.51 -6.96
C PRO A 514 10.14 -12.22 -7.12
N ASP A 515 10.84 -11.97 -8.24
CA ASP A 515 12.08 -12.69 -8.59
C ASP A 515 13.17 -12.53 -7.54
N TYR A 516 13.29 -11.33 -6.96
CA TYR A 516 14.31 -11.02 -5.94
C TYR A 516 14.17 -11.87 -4.67
N GLN A 517 12.99 -12.46 -4.41
CA GLN A 517 12.74 -13.19 -3.17
C GLN A 517 12.85 -14.73 -3.32
N LYS A 518 12.94 -15.23 -4.55
CA LYS A 518 12.79 -16.68 -4.84
C LYS A 518 13.77 -17.54 -4.07
N ASP A 519 15.06 -17.22 -4.09
CA ASP A 519 16.09 -18.04 -3.46
C ASP A 519 15.92 -18.11 -1.94
N HIS A 520 15.58 -16.99 -1.31
CA HIS A 520 15.32 -16.92 0.12
C HIS A 520 14.13 -17.78 0.53
N VAL A 521 13.01 -17.66 -0.18
CA VAL A 521 11.79 -18.41 0.13
C VAL A 521 11.97 -19.90 -0.17
N ASN A 522 12.58 -20.25 -1.30
CA ASN A 522 12.87 -21.65 -1.64
C ASN A 522 13.78 -22.29 -0.59
N ASN A 523 14.87 -21.60 -0.20
CA ASN A 523 15.75 -22.06 0.86
C ASN A 523 15.03 -22.25 2.20
N TYR A 524 14.13 -21.32 2.56
CA TYR A 524 13.30 -21.45 3.76
C TYR A 524 12.37 -22.67 3.69
N LEU A 525 11.63 -22.84 2.60
CA LEU A 525 10.68 -23.95 2.43
C LEU A 525 11.39 -25.32 2.37
N GLU A 526 12.59 -25.39 1.80
CA GLU A 526 13.37 -26.62 1.69
C GLU A 526 14.01 -27.03 3.02
N ASN A 527 14.63 -26.07 3.74
CA ASN A 527 15.43 -26.37 4.93
C ASN A 527 14.64 -26.24 6.24
N PHE A 528 13.58 -25.42 6.24
CA PHE A 528 12.76 -25.13 7.41
C PHE A 528 11.25 -25.22 7.06
N PRO A 529 10.78 -26.34 6.48
CA PRO A 529 9.39 -26.47 6.06
C PRO A 529 8.44 -26.20 7.23
N PRO A 530 7.42 -25.33 7.05
CA PRO A 530 6.43 -25.07 8.08
C PRO A 530 5.73 -26.36 8.53
N SER A 531 5.54 -26.53 9.83
CA SER A 531 4.87 -27.72 10.40
C SER A 531 3.34 -27.66 10.34
N HIS A 532 2.80 -26.67 9.64
CA HIS A 532 1.36 -26.39 9.55
C HIS A 532 0.72 -27.15 8.40
N PRO A 533 -0.58 -27.48 8.49
CA PRO A 533 -1.34 -27.96 7.34
C PRO A 533 -1.28 -26.99 6.15
N ASP A 534 -1.19 -27.53 4.93
CA ASP A 534 -1.05 -26.75 3.70
C ASP A 534 -2.27 -25.89 3.35
N ASP A 535 -3.41 -26.11 4.00
CA ASP A 535 -4.69 -25.44 3.76
C ASP A 535 -4.95 -24.24 4.67
N ILE A 536 -4.11 -24.02 5.68
CA ILE A 536 -4.25 -22.88 6.60
C ILE A 536 -3.37 -21.67 6.23
N TRP A 537 -2.57 -21.77 5.16
CA TRP A 537 -1.72 -20.69 4.65
C TRP A 537 -1.43 -20.92 3.16
N ASN A 538 -0.87 -19.94 2.45
CA ASN A 538 -0.53 -20.12 1.05
C ASN A 538 0.77 -20.92 0.87
N SER A 539 0.64 -22.24 0.88
CA SER A 539 1.71 -23.25 0.77
C SER A 539 2.20 -23.50 -0.67
N THR A 540 1.76 -22.71 -1.65
CA THR A 540 2.04 -22.95 -3.07
C THR A 540 3.51 -22.83 -3.47
N GLY A 541 4.35 -22.21 -2.63
CA GLY A 541 5.76 -21.94 -2.92
C GLY A 541 5.99 -20.85 -3.98
N VAL A 542 4.94 -20.16 -4.40
CA VAL A 542 5.02 -19.11 -5.45
C VAL A 542 4.35 -17.79 -5.04
N ALA A 543 4.04 -17.62 -3.76
CA ALA A 543 3.40 -16.42 -3.22
C ALA A 543 4.41 -15.46 -2.59
N ARG A 544 4.17 -14.14 -2.66
CA ARG A 544 4.98 -13.13 -1.95
C ARG A 544 4.99 -13.47 -0.47
N ALA A 545 6.17 -13.63 0.10
CA ALA A 545 6.34 -13.93 1.52
C ALA A 545 6.90 -12.72 2.25
N PHE A 546 6.52 -12.43 3.49
CA PHE A 546 6.91 -11.18 4.20
C PHE A 546 7.13 -11.45 5.70
N PRO A 547 7.85 -10.59 6.44
CA PRO A 547 8.43 -9.29 6.05
C PRO A 547 9.71 -9.40 5.21
N ASP A 548 10.23 -8.26 4.74
CA ASP A 548 11.49 -8.21 3.98
C ASP A 548 12.69 -8.06 4.94
N ILE A 549 12.55 -7.20 5.95
CA ILE A 549 13.54 -6.93 7.00
C ILE A 549 12.82 -6.68 8.33
N ALA A 550 13.56 -6.55 9.43
CA ALA A 550 12.99 -6.21 10.74
C ALA A 550 13.82 -5.18 11.51
N ALA A 551 13.23 -4.62 12.56
CA ALA A 551 13.91 -3.87 13.61
C ALA A 551 13.17 -4.08 14.94
N ASN A 552 13.80 -3.81 16.08
CA ASN A 552 13.19 -3.85 17.39
C ASN A 552 11.87 -3.09 17.38
N GLY A 553 10.80 -3.76 17.80
CA GLY A 553 9.45 -3.22 17.96
C GLY A 553 8.95 -3.32 19.40
N ALA A 554 9.85 -3.52 20.37
CA ALA A 554 9.52 -3.74 21.78
C ALA A 554 10.02 -2.61 22.68
N ASN A 555 9.25 -2.32 23.74
CA ASN A 555 9.65 -1.46 24.85
C ASN A 555 9.96 0.00 24.48
N PHE A 556 9.39 0.55 23.41
CA PHE A 556 9.59 1.96 23.06
C PHE A 556 9.00 2.84 24.15
N VAL A 557 9.80 3.72 24.75
CA VAL A 557 9.20 4.85 25.47
C VAL A 557 8.70 5.85 24.44
N ALA A 558 7.47 6.33 24.61
CA ALA A 558 6.89 7.40 23.81
C ALA A 558 6.17 8.41 24.71
N ALA A 559 6.20 9.70 24.39
CA ALA A 559 5.36 10.68 25.06
C ALA A 559 4.01 10.72 24.36
N VAL A 560 2.92 10.46 25.10
CA VAL A 560 1.57 10.52 24.56
C VAL A 560 0.64 11.10 25.61
N ASN A 561 -0.07 12.15 25.24
CA ASN A 561 -0.99 12.91 26.09
C ASN A 561 -0.35 13.34 27.43
N GLY A 562 0.84 13.94 27.34
CA GLY A 562 1.61 14.47 28.46
C GLY A 562 2.22 13.42 29.38
N GLN A 563 2.35 12.16 28.93
CA GLN A 563 2.83 11.03 29.73
C GLN A 563 3.77 10.14 28.94
N PHE A 564 4.81 9.62 29.60
CA PHE A 564 5.60 8.54 29.02
C PHE A 564 4.88 7.22 29.16
N ILE A 565 4.65 6.56 28.03
CA ILE A 565 4.05 5.23 27.94
C ILE A 565 5.02 4.27 27.26
N LEU A 566 4.86 2.98 27.54
CA LEU A 566 5.63 1.92 26.90
C LEU A 566 4.83 1.36 25.73
N VAL A 567 5.42 1.39 24.54
CA VAL A 567 4.79 1.12 23.24
C VAL A 567 5.51 -0.02 22.53
N TYR A 568 4.73 -0.81 21.78
CA TYR A 568 5.15 -1.99 21.06
C TYR A 568 4.43 -2.01 19.71
N GLY A 569 5.10 -2.48 18.67
CA GLY A 569 4.51 -2.50 17.34
C GLY A 569 5.55 -2.61 16.25
N THR A 570 5.16 -3.18 15.12
CA THR A 570 5.84 -2.98 13.84
C THR A 570 5.73 -1.52 13.37
N SER A 571 4.75 -0.78 13.87
CA SER A 571 4.70 0.68 13.81
C SER A 571 5.95 1.32 14.41
N ALA A 572 6.51 0.77 15.50
CA ALA A 572 7.70 1.33 16.11
C ALA A 572 8.98 1.04 15.29
N SER A 573 9.05 -0.12 14.62
CA SER A 573 10.23 -0.53 13.85
C SER A 573 10.33 0.16 12.48
N THR A 574 9.21 0.48 11.85
CA THR A 574 9.15 1.07 10.49
C THR A 574 9.80 2.46 10.37
N PRO A 575 9.50 3.46 11.21
CA PRO A 575 10.15 4.78 11.16
C PRO A 575 11.63 4.71 11.53
N VAL A 576 12.06 3.69 12.29
CA VAL A 576 13.48 3.44 12.58
C VAL A 576 14.22 3.05 11.31
N ILE A 577 13.70 2.08 10.54
CA ILE A 577 14.25 1.75 9.21
C ILE A 577 14.21 2.97 8.29
N GLY A 578 13.11 3.74 8.30
CA GLY A 578 12.99 4.98 7.52
C GLY A 578 14.09 5.98 7.81
N ALA A 579 14.43 6.17 9.09
CA ALA A 579 15.55 7.02 9.49
C ALA A 579 16.90 6.46 9.00
N LEU A 580 17.16 5.15 9.13
CA LEU A 580 18.41 4.54 8.67
C LEU A 580 18.60 4.71 7.16
N ILE A 581 17.58 4.41 6.36
CA ILE A 581 17.63 4.58 4.89
C ILE A 581 17.79 6.06 4.51
N THR A 582 17.13 6.96 5.24
CA THR A 582 17.28 8.41 5.03
C THR A 582 18.74 8.83 5.23
N LEU A 583 19.41 8.36 6.27
CA LEU A 583 20.81 8.71 6.53
C LEU A 583 21.78 8.06 5.53
N ILE A 584 21.45 6.89 4.99
CA ILE A 584 22.19 6.27 3.87
C ILE A 584 22.03 7.11 2.59
N ASN A 585 20.81 7.57 2.29
CA ASN A 585 20.55 8.48 1.18
C ASN A 585 21.33 9.79 1.34
N ASP A 586 21.37 10.37 2.55
CA ASP A 586 22.14 11.57 2.85
C ASP A 586 23.63 11.38 2.52
N ALA A 587 24.24 10.28 2.98
CA ALA A 587 25.63 9.97 2.68
C ALA A 587 25.88 9.76 1.18
N ARG A 588 24.99 9.05 0.49
CA ARG A 588 25.07 8.85 -0.97
C ARG A 588 24.99 10.18 -1.71
N LEU A 589 24.04 11.05 -1.35
CA LEU A 589 23.88 12.37 -1.95
C LEU A 589 25.06 13.31 -1.66
N ALA A 590 25.66 13.22 -0.46
CA ALA A 590 26.90 13.91 -0.13
C ALA A 590 28.07 13.45 -1.01
N ALA A 591 28.12 12.17 -1.36
CA ALA A 591 29.07 11.58 -2.31
C ALA A 591 28.72 11.82 -3.79
N GLY A 592 27.66 12.58 -4.10
CA GLY A 592 27.22 12.85 -5.47
C GLY A 592 26.48 11.70 -6.15
N LYS A 593 26.09 10.66 -5.40
CA LYS A 593 25.32 9.50 -5.86
C LYS A 593 23.81 9.77 -5.77
N LYS A 594 23.01 8.83 -6.29
CA LYS A 594 21.53 8.89 -6.25
C LYS A 594 20.97 8.19 -5.02
N THR A 595 19.71 8.45 -4.69
CA THR A 595 19.00 7.74 -3.61
C THR A 595 18.92 6.24 -3.89
N VAL A 596 18.73 5.44 -2.85
CA VAL A 596 18.66 3.97 -2.96
C VAL A 596 17.38 3.47 -3.63
N GLY A 597 16.27 4.22 -3.53
CA GLY A 597 14.99 3.84 -4.13
C GLY A 597 14.36 2.58 -3.53
N PHE A 598 13.71 1.77 -4.36
CA PHE A 598 13.18 0.47 -3.95
C PHE A 598 14.33 -0.48 -3.57
N ILE A 599 14.39 -0.92 -2.30
CA ILE A 599 15.58 -1.59 -1.77
C ILE A 599 15.53 -3.12 -1.81
N ASN A 600 14.35 -3.74 -1.98
CA ASN A 600 14.21 -5.19 -1.85
C ASN A 600 15.15 -5.96 -2.82
N PRO A 601 15.28 -5.57 -4.12
CA PRO A 601 16.21 -6.24 -5.03
C PRO A 601 17.68 -5.97 -4.72
N THR A 602 17.99 -4.94 -3.92
CA THR A 602 19.37 -4.67 -3.46
C THR A 602 19.75 -5.52 -2.26
N VAL A 603 18.83 -5.70 -1.31
CA VAL A 603 19.12 -6.48 -0.08
C VAL A 603 18.87 -7.98 -0.27
N SER A 604 18.06 -8.35 -1.26
CA SER A 604 17.80 -9.72 -1.70
C SER A 604 18.04 -9.90 -3.21
N PRO A 605 19.27 -9.75 -3.74
CA PRO A 605 19.49 -9.83 -5.18
C PRO A 605 19.43 -11.28 -5.67
N HIS A 606 18.51 -11.56 -6.58
CA HIS A 606 18.58 -12.70 -7.48
C HIS A 606 18.52 -12.23 -8.94
N PHE A 607 19.29 -12.87 -9.81
CA PHE A 607 19.28 -12.55 -11.24
C PHE A 607 19.06 -13.82 -12.07
N HIS A 608 17.81 -14.07 -12.46
CA HIS A 608 17.52 -14.97 -13.58
C HIS A 608 17.22 -14.17 -14.84
N ARG A 609 17.99 -14.45 -15.89
CA ARG A 609 17.76 -13.90 -17.24
C ARG A 609 16.74 -14.75 -18.00
N THR A 610 15.51 -14.82 -17.51
CA THR A 610 14.40 -15.45 -18.24
C THR A 610 13.09 -14.73 -17.89
N PHE A 611 12.59 -13.97 -18.88
CA PHE A 611 11.25 -13.37 -18.92
C PHE A 611 10.15 -14.35 -18.49
N TYR A 612 9.16 -13.93 -17.69
CA TYR A 612 7.72 -14.08 -18.01
C TYR A 612 6.74 -13.55 -16.93
N ASP A 613 5.56 -13.09 -17.41
CA ASP A 613 4.24 -12.88 -16.78
C ASP A 613 4.11 -13.08 -15.25
N SER A 614 4.01 -11.99 -14.49
CA SER A 614 3.35 -12.03 -13.16
C SER A 614 2.96 -10.64 -12.64
N VAL A 615 1.96 -10.03 -13.28
CA VAL A 615 1.06 -9.11 -12.57
C VAL A 615 -0.32 -9.77 -12.58
N VAL A 616 -0.71 -10.30 -11.42
CA VAL A 616 -2.00 -10.95 -11.13
C VAL A 616 -2.27 -12.23 -11.95
N ARG A 617 -1.76 -13.36 -11.47
CA ARG A 617 -2.42 -14.66 -11.70
C ARG A 617 -2.71 -15.31 -10.36
N MET A 618 -3.92 -15.12 -9.85
CA MET A 618 -4.52 -16.12 -8.96
C MET A 618 -5.90 -16.51 -9.48
N ARG A 619 -6.07 -17.81 -9.76
CA ARG A 619 -7.36 -18.47 -9.64
C ARG A 619 -7.51 -18.88 -8.18
N ALA A 620 -8.69 -18.60 -7.63
CA ALA A 620 -9.14 -18.96 -6.29
C ALA A 620 -8.72 -20.38 -5.87
N PHE A 621 -8.49 -20.53 -4.55
CA PHE A 621 -8.44 -21.79 -3.80
C PHE A 621 -9.26 -22.91 -4.47
N ALA A 622 -8.59 -23.74 -5.27
CA ALA A 622 -9.15 -24.96 -5.81
C ALA A 622 -8.03 -25.94 -6.17
N ARG A 623 -7.75 -26.83 -5.22
CA ARG A 623 -7.16 -28.17 -5.34
C ARG A 623 -5.92 -28.33 -6.23
N ALA A 624 -4.84 -28.73 -5.56
CA ALA A 624 -3.68 -29.40 -6.14
C ALA A 624 -4.04 -30.31 -7.32
N SER A 625 -3.51 -30.00 -8.50
CA SER A 625 -2.62 -30.88 -9.25
C SER A 625 -2.21 -30.22 -10.55
N MET A 626 -0.97 -30.51 -10.96
CA MET A 626 -0.42 -30.40 -12.30
C MET A 626 0.39 -29.13 -12.59
N TRP A 627 1.66 -29.17 -12.18
CA TRP A 627 2.75 -28.58 -12.95
C TRP A 627 3.88 -29.60 -13.12
N ASP A 628 4.33 -29.66 -14.37
CA ASP A 628 5.29 -30.57 -14.98
C ASP A 628 6.70 -30.27 -14.46
N THR A 629 7.37 -31.27 -13.89
CA THR A 629 8.75 -31.16 -13.40
C THR A 629 9.73 -31.47 -14.53
N GLY A 630 10.13 -30.45 -15.27
CA GLY A 630 11.34 -30.51 -16.11
C GLY A 630 12.60 -30.40 -15.22
N PRO A 631 13.66 -31.20 -15.46
CA PRO A 631 14.85 -31.18 -14.62
C PRO A 631 15.70 -29.96 -14.96
N ASN A 632 15.83 -29.02 -14.01
CA ASN A 632 16.89 -28.02 -14.05
C ASN A 632 18.16 -28.65 -13.47
N GLU A 633 19.25 -28.63 -14.25
CA GLU A 633 20.59 -28.98 -13.79
C GLU A 633 21.05 -27.99 -12.70
N PRO A 634 21.88 -28.42 -11.74
CA PRO A 634 22.32 -27.57 -10.64
C PRO A 634 23.42 -26.63 -11.12
N GLU A 635 23.11 -25.36 -11.36
CA GLU A 635 24.12 -24.30 -11.23
C GLU A 635 24.32 -24.03 -9.74
N GLU A 636 25.59 -23.97 -9.31
CA GLU A 636 26.00 -23.80 -7.92
C GLU A 636 25.32 -22.59 -7.29
N SER A 637 24.50 -22.84 -6.26
CA SER A 637 23.78 -21.84 -5.48
C SER A 637 24.75 -21.09 -4.55
N GLU A 638 25.17 -19.89 -4.94
CA GLU A 638 25.60 -18.90 -3.96
C GLU A 638 24.33 -18.31 -3.32
N ILE A 639 23.99 -18.79 -2.11
CA ILE A 639 22.70 -18.67 -1.39
C ILE A 639 22.34 -17.26 -0.88
N TYR A 640 23.14 -16.27 -1.23
CA TYR A 640 22.83 -14.87 -1.01
C TYR A 640 23.43 -14.12 -2.19
N SER A 641 22.98 -12.91 -2.48
CA SER A 641 24.04 -11.98 -2.89
C SER A 641 25.04 -11.90 -1.73
N PRO A 642 26.30 -12.35 -1.89
CA PRO A 642 27.28 -12.25 -0.81
C PRO A 642 27.49 -10.79 -0.35
N ASP A 643 26.97 -9.82 -1.11
CA ASP A 643 27.22 -8.41 -0.89
C ASP A 643 26.41 -7.80 0.27
N PHE A 644 25.23 -8.29 0.66
CA PHE A 644 24.43 -7.63 1.72
C PHE A 644 24.10 -8.51 2.93
N SER A 645 24.34 -9.83 2.86
CA SER A 645 24.02 -10.76 3.94
C SER A 645 24.72 -10.43 5.26
N ASP A 646 25.96 -9.94 5.20
CA ASP A 646 26.73 -9.57 6.39
C ASP A 646 26.30 -8.25 7.03
N ALA A 647 25.43 -7.49 6.34
CA ALA A 647 24.89 -6.21 6.76
C ALA A 647 23.60 -6.33 7.59
N PHE A 648 23.12 -7.55 7.85
CA PHE A 648 22.01 -7.83 8.75
C PHE A 648 22.45 -8.74 9.90
N ASN A 649 21.77 -8.62 11.05
CA ASN A 649 21.82 -9.58 12.13
C ASN A 649 20.67 -10.58 11.94
N ASP A 650 21.02 -11.83 11.68
CA ASP A 650 20.07 -12.93 11.49
C ASP A 650 19.33 -13.26 12.80
N ILE A 651 18.00 -13.40 12.72
CA ILE A 651 17.15 -13.65 13.89
C ILE A 651 16.69 -15.11 13.87
N VAL A 652 17.31 -15.91 14.71
CA VAL A 652 17.14 -17.38 14.65
C VAL A 652 16.29 -17.96 15.78
N ALA A 653 15.57 -17.10 16.51
CA ALA A 653 14.83 -17.50 17.71
C ALA A 653 13.47 -16.79 17.82
N GLY A 654 12.44 -17.58 18.12
CA GLY A 654 11.07 -17.11 18.30
C GLY A 654 10.16 -17.48 17.13
N ASN A 655 8.94 -16.95 17.14
CA ASN A 655 7.92 -17.23 16.14
C ASN A 655 6.92 -16.07 16.03
N ASN A 656 5.98 -16.14 15.09
CA ASN A 656 4.86 -15.19 14.96
C ASN A 656 3.49 -15.83 15.21
N SER A 657 3.30 -16.36 16.43
CA SER A 657 2.06 -17.05 16.82
C SER A 657 0.78 -16.23 16.55
N GLY A 658 -0.28 -16.94 16.17
CA GLY A 658 -1.58 -16.38 15.79
C GLY A 658 -2.52 -17.47 15.25
N CYS A 659 -3.81 -17.18 15.15
CA CYS A 659 -4.82 -18.11 14.58
C CYS A 659 -4.85 -19.51 15.21
N GLY A 660 -4.65 -19.58 16.54
CA GLY A 660 -4.61 -20.85 17.26
C GLY A 660 -3.38 -21.72 16.96
N SER A 661 -2.38 -21.18 16.26
CA SER A 661 -1.14 -21.85 15.89
C SER A 661 0.10 -21.14 16.46
N SER A 662 1.25 -21.81 16.41
CA SER A 662 2.54 -21.19 16.72
C SER A 662 3.05 -20.22 15.64
N GLY A 663 2.34 -20.09 14.51
CA GLY A 663 2.82 -19.37 13.35
C GLY A 663 4.13 -19.96 12.80
N PHE A 664 4.82 -19.20 11.98
CA PHE A 664 6.13 -19.55 11.46
C PHE A 664 7.22 -19.29 12.51
N ASN A 665 8.31 -20.06 12.44
CA ASN A 665 9.47 -19.85 13.31
C ASN A 665 10.49 -18.94 12.62
N ALA A 666 11.19 -18.15 13.44
CA ALA A 666 12.39 -17.45 13.01
C ALA A 666 13.54 -18.47 12.88
N THR A 667 14.29 -18.41 11.78
CA THR A 667 15.26 -19.44 11.39
C THR A 667 16.54 -18.81 10.84
N SER A 668 17.53 -19.61 10.44
CA SER A 668 18.71 -19.01 9.82
C SER A 668 18.42 -18.56 8.40
N GLY A 669 18.81 -17.32 8.09
CA GLY A 669 18.57 -16.68 6.80
C GLY A 669 17.23 -15.95 6.79
N TRP A 670 16.62 -15.84 5.60
CA TRP A 670 15.32 -15.20 5.51
C TRP A 670 14.23 -16.11 6.12
N ASP A 671 13.32 -15.52 6.87
CA ASP A 671 12.12 -16.18 7.38
C ASP A 671 10.87 -15.28 7.35
N PRO A 672 9.65 -15.85 7.32
CA PRO A 672 8.39 -15.10 7.32
C PRO A 672 8.00 -14.57 8.72
N VAL A 673 8.99 -14.24 9.56
CA VAL A 673 8.81 -13.63 10.89
C VAL A 673 9.56 -12.30 10.97
N THR A 674 10.80 -12.30 10.51
CA THR A 674 11.77 -11.20 10.64
C THR A 674 12.49 -10.85 9.33
N GLY A 675 12.19 -11.56 8.24
CA GLY A 675 12.79 -11.31 6.94
C GLY A 675 14.28 -11.62 6.96
N LEU A 676 15.11 -10.72 6.41
CA LEU A 676 16.57 -10.83 6.49
C LEU A 676 17.14 -10.54 7.90
N GLY A 677 16.30 -10.17 8.87
CA GLY A 677 16.70 -9.76 10.20
C GLY A 677 16.93 -8.26 10.34
N THR A 678 17.77 -7.85 11.31
CA THR A 678 17.90 -6.44 11.70
C THR A 678 19.14 -5.75 11.13
N PRO A 679 19.06 -4.47 10.74
CA PRO A 679 20.12 -3.80 10.01
C PRO A 679 21.36 -3.52 10.86
N ARG A 680 22.54 -3.64 10.24
CA ARG A 680 23.81 -3.12 10.75
C ARG A 680 24.17 -1.87 9.98
N PHE A 681 23.86 -0.70 10.53
CA PHE A 681 23.89 0.56 9.80
C PHE A 681 25.23 0.84 9.11
N GLU A 682 26.37 0.70 9.81
CA GLU A 682 27.69 0.98 9.22
C GLU A 682 27.99 0.10 8.00
N LYS A 683 27.60 -1.17 8.04
CA LYS A 683 27.80 -2.11 6.93
C LYS A 683 26.89 -1.80 5.77
N LEU A 684 25.61 -1.54 6.05
CA LEU A 684 24.65 -1.11 5.04
C LEU A 684 25.13 0.16 4.33
N LEU A 685 25.57 1.16 5.11
CA LEU A 685 26.13 2.40 4.60
C LEU A 685 27.34 2.14 3.68
N GLU A 686 28.30 1.33 4.11
CA GLU A 686 29.48 0.97 3.31
C GLU A 686 29.07 0.29 1.99
N LYS A 687 28.20 -0.72 2.06
CA LYS A 687 27.75 -1.49 0.89
C LYS A 687 27.00 -0.59 -0.09
N TRP A 688 26.06 0.22 0.39
CA TRP A 688 25.36 1.17 -0.48
C TRP A 688 26.27 2.25 -1.04
N LEU A 689 27.26 2.76 -0.31
CA LEU A 689 28.22 3.73 -0.86
C LEU A 689 29.10 3.11 -1.97
N SER A 690 29.30 1.79 -1.94
CA SER A 690 30.05 1.07 -2.99
C SER A 690 29.27 0.93 -4.30
N LEU A 691 27.94 0.90 -4.24
CA LEU A 691 27.08 0.85 -5.43
C LEU A 691 27.12 2.17 -6.22
N PRO A 692 26.93 2.15 -7.55
CA PRO A 692 26.98 3.32 -8.42
C PRO A 692 26.35 4.60 -7.87
#